data_AF-A0A497L9F1-F1
#
_entry.id   AF-A0A497L9F1-F1
#
_cell.length_a   1.000
_cell.length_b   1.000
_cell.length_c   1.000
_cell.angle_alpha   90.00
_cell.angle_beta   90.00
_cell.angle_gamma   90.00
#
_symmetry.space_group_name_H-M   'P 1'
#
loop_
_entity.id
_entity.type
_entity.pdbx_description
1 polymer ?
#
loop_
_entity_poly.entity_id
_entity_poly.type
_entity_poly.pdbx_seq_one_letter_code
_entity_poly.pdbx_strand_id
1 'polypeptide(L)'
;MRGNGDKNTIATKVAFKDPDDAEWRVFSTQRLDIRAYYYDLDGDGLPNSLERVLGTDPEDIDSDSDQLSDYYEAKNDLDPLNPDSNNDGLVDYLEVTNIDSDVDNDGFPNAWDIDNDNDGVPDSFDLSPFAKSEINSSFHFEIKTNGSPTSIDFQIRPKDSKHLKIPQMKWDWPKDDKGNMRDIDSSTQDVRIIPMLELTANYLPEQPEVERYGIIISKNKKVGSFDGKFTKNDGFAVGDVNGDGKDEILVAHDISHNIYIYSYYGEKLGKFDGKFTKNDGFAVGDVNGDGKDEILVAHDIDHDVLIFDEDGDRLKKFSNADFGTGDGFAVGDVFLDEKEEFLVACADDEDGYEVRVNYQDQRGWRKYWLDLGFSKGDGFAVGDVNGDGKDEILVANDENHLVTIFNGKGKQLAQFDGKFTKNDGFAVGDVNGDGKDEILVVGDIDHTVKIFDINGSKISEFECGFSTGDGFAVGDVYGTGKDVIVVARHLSGVVEIFSLGGREKAYVPLTPVQDYGLTTAFQGQMFYPATNSPLNLSFDARLVWFVKGANDDFTAKDEIIVAGDISHKVKIFGLDGNRVNRYDSKFSKGDGFAVGDVNGDGKDEVVVGDKKDHNIYIYSGEGELLKTIYLDSSDGFTKNDGLAVGDVNRDGKEEIIIAHDTDHDIFIYYGNGTFIRRINLDEKNGFEKDNGFAVGDTDGDGEDEIVIGKYIAGEGYKVIIYSGEGDVSQFDVYEPIWSNGFAVGNVLSWKGDEILLAYSTYPSEECKLVIYSGDGADRKVLHPNVNFTKESGFAVGNIYDKKDNIIISNVKDGKISIYSGDGKLLNEIDGKFSKNDGLAIGDVAEGKSNYDITLAKYREDFMLTGFNVEEDYGCDVRLFYSKDINETTKAYIVLRYEFLNSQNSLSDASDKLTENNVSVNHTIKSFSYSYEALENIVGNLTNTVLDSLPDDKLLPIIFAIKEVTASKSMESFINSTNYILGSNYDIDLTSVKRV
;
A
#
# COMPACT_ATOMS: atom_id res chain seq x y z
N MET A 1 -18.37 71.82 -10.51
CA MET A 1 -17.74 72.90 -11.30
C MET A 1 -18.13 74.29 -10.77
N ARG A 2 -17.18 75.13 -10.34
CA ARG A 2 -17.33 76.60 -10.28
C ARG A 2 -16.03 77.23 -10.74
N GLY A 3 -16.08 77.92 -11.88
CA GLY A 3 -14.91 78.50 -12.54
C GLY A 3 -14.41 79.77 -11.86
N ASN A 4 -13.09 79.92 -11.83
CA ASN A 4 -12.45 81.21 -11.63
C ASN A 4 -11.26 81.33 -12.60
N GLY A 5 -11.35 82.28 -13.52
CA GLY A 5 -10.18 83.06 -13.93
C GLY A 5 -9.40 82.65 -15.17
N ASP A 6 -8.89 81.43 -15.26
CA ASP A 6 -7.87 81.08 -16.27
C ASP A 6 -8.35 80.12 -17.36
N LYS A 7 -8.18 80.53 -18.62
CA LYS A 7 -8.85 79.93 -19.79
C LYS A 7 -8.22 78.66 -20.39
N ASN A 8 -7.15 78.10 -19.83
CA ASN A 8 -6.45 76.95 -20.46
C ASN A 8 -6.01 75.85 -19.48
N THR A 9 -6.55 75.77 -18.26
CA THR A 9 -6.27 74.65 -17.35
C THR A 9 -7.38 74.55 -16.31
N ILE A 10 -8.09 73.42 -16.30
CA ILE A 10 -9.03 73.06 -15.24
C ILE A 10 -8.36 71.95 -14.44
N ALA A 11 -8.28 72.11 -13.12
CA ALA A 11 -8.05 70.97 -12.23
C ALA A 11 -9.32 70.13 -12.26
N THR A 12 -9.31 69.07 -13.06
CA THR A 12 -10.43 68.14 -13.12
C THR A 12 -10.16 67.05 -12.09
N LYS A 13 -10.92 67.07 -10.99
CA LYS A 13 -11.12 65.84 -10.22
C LYS A 13 -11.99 64.95 -11.10
N VAL A 14 -11.44 63.85 -11.59
CA VAL A 14 -12.27 62.77 -12.13
C VAL A 14 -12.99 62.19 -10.93
N ALA A 15 -14.31 62.29 -10.97
CA ALA A 15 -15.19 61.80 -9.93
C ALA A 15 -16.45 61.27 -10.61
N PHE A 16 -16.70 59.98 -10.48
CA PHE A 16 -17.96 59.37 -10.88
C PHE A 16 -19.01 59.68 -9.80
N LYS A 17 -20.24 59.89 -10.24
CA LYS A 17 -21.37 60.17 -9.35
C LYS A 17 -22.31 58.98 -9.41
N ASP A 18 -22.32 58.22 -8.34
CA ASP A 18 -23.38 57.26 -8.05
C ASP A 18 -24.75 58.00 -8.07
N PRO A 19 -25.77 57.50 -8.78
CA PRO A 19 -27.12 58.03 -8.71
C PRO A 19 -27.71 58.03 -7.30
N ASP A 20 -27.27 57.11 -6.43
CA ASP A 20 -27.83 56.81 -5.11
C ASP A 20 -26.95 57.26 -3.93
N ASP A 21 -25.69 57.67 -4.15
CA ASP A 21 -24.80 58.27 -3.13
C ASP A 21 -24.65 59.80 -3.28
N ALA A 22 -24.52 60.50 -2.14
CA ALA A 22 -24.46 61.96 -2.05
C ALA A 22 -23.02 62.53 -2.12
N GLU A 23 -22.00 61.68 -2.00
CA GLU A 23 -20.58 62.07 -1.97
C GLU A 23 -19.88 61.75 -3.31
N TRP A 24 -18.89 62.59 -3.69
CA TRP A 24 -18.11 62.41 -4.92
C TRP A 24 -16.76 61.76 -4.59
N ARG A 25 -16.45 60.58 -5.13
CA ARG A 25 -15.15 59.91 -4.96
C ARG A 25 -14.14 60.36 -6.03
N VAL A 26 -12.85 60.48 -5.71
CA VAL A 26 -11.87 61.25 -6.52
C VAL A 26 -10.62 60.43 -6.80
N PHE A 27 -10.34 60.14 -8.07
CA PHE A 27 -9.28 59.21 -8.48
C PHE A 27 -7.97 59.88 -8.93
N SER A 28 -7.97 61.17 -9.29
CA SER A 28 -6.73 61.88 -9.69
C SER A 28 -6.81 63.40 -9.53
N THR A 29 -5.65 64.05 -9.43
CA THR A 29 -5.49 65.53 -9.32
C THR A 29 -4.67 66.15 -10.45
N GLN A 30 -4.41 65.42 -11.54
CA GLN A 30 -3.64 65.96 -12.67
C GLN A 30 -4.40 67.05 -13.47
N ARG A 31 -3.64 67.98 -14.05
CA ARG A 31 -4.17 69.15 -14.80
C ARG A 31 -4.30 68.82 -16.28
N LEU A 32 -5.49 69.03 -16.85
CA LEU A 32 -5.81 68.73 -18.25
C LEU A 32 -5.78 69.98 -19.17
N ASP A 33 -5.39 69.76 -20.43
CA ASP A 33 -5.52 70.69 -21.56
C ASP A 33 -6.86 70.44 -22.29
N ILE A 34 -7.64 71.50 -22.55
CA ILE A 34 -9.11 71.47 -22.78
C ILE A 34 -9.48 71.13 -24.25
N ARG A 35 -8.56 70.56 -25.05
CA ARG A 35 -8.80 70.34 -26.50
C ARG A 35 -9.06 68.89 -26.93
N ALA A 36 -9.02 67.91 -26.02
CA ALA A 36 -9.17 66.47 -26.33
C ALA A 36 -10.49 65.83 -25.83
N TYR A 37 -11.54 66.63 -25.62
CA TYR A 37 -12.67 66.25 -24.75
C TYR A 37 -13.66 65.19 -25.31
N TYR A 38 -13.46 64.63 -26.51
CA TYR A 38 -14.45 63.75 -27.16
C TYR A 38 -13.86 62.68 -28.10
N TYR A 39 -12.55 62.43 -28.05
CA TYR A 39 -11.98 61.31 -28.79
C TYR A 39 -11.84 60.13 -27.82
N ASP A 40 -12.32 59.00 -28.30
CA ASP A 40 -12.36 57.66 -27.72
C ASP A 40 -11.94 56.82 -28.94
N LEU A 41 -10.74 56.26 -28.89
CA LEU A 41 -9.95 55.86 -30.07
C LEU A 41 -10.16 54.37 -30.36
N ASP A 42 -10.17 53.60 -29.27
CA ASP A 42 -10.45 52.19 -29.08
C ASP A 42 -11.98 51.90 -29.01
N GLY A 43 -12.80 52.85 -28.56
CA GLY A 43 -14.26 52.82 -28.68
C GLY A 43 -14.99 52.16 -27.51
N ASP A 44 -14.36 52.03 -26.34
CA ASP A 44 -14.91 51.37 -25.16
C ASP A 44 -15.89 52.25 -24.35
N GLY A 45 -15.89 53.57 -24.60
CA GLY A 45 -16.69 54.56 -23.91
C GLY A 45 -15.93 55.43 -22.91
N LEU A 46 -14.63 55.19 -22.70
CA LEU A 46 -13.71 55.95 -21.88
C LEU A 46 -12.94 56.96 -22.77
N PRO A 47 -13.08 58.29 -22.56
CA PRO A 47 -12.38 59.24 -23.42
C PRO A 47 -10.86 59.21 -23.22
N ASN A 48 -10.06 59.43 -24.27
CA ASN A 48 -8.59 59.49 -24.23
C ASN A 48 -7.99 60.46 -23.20
N SER A 49 -8.74 61.50 -22.85
CA SER A 49 -8.31 62.43 -21.80
C SER A 49 -8.39 61.83 -20.40
N LEU A 50 -9.26 60.86 -20.19
CA LEU A 50 -9.51 60.15 -18.94
C LEU A 50 -8.62 58.89 -18.85
N GLU A 51 -8.47 58.16 -19.94
CA GLU A 51 -7.51 57.04 -20.06
C GLU A 51 -6.09 57.49 -19.67
N ARG A 52 -5.61 58.61 -20.23
CA ARG A 52 -4.32 59.23 -19.85
C ARG A 52 -4.21 59.63 -18.37
N VAL A 53 -5.32 59.81 -17.67
CA VAL A 53 -5.36 60.18 -16.25
C VAL A 53 -5.37 58.95 -15.36
N LEU A 54 -6.04 57.88 -15.79
CA LEU A 54 -6.06 56.58 -15.13
C LEU A 54 -4.76 55.80 -15.37
N GLY A 55 -4.10 56.05 -16.51
CA GLY A 55 -2.86 55.40 -16.92
C GLY A 55 -3.06 54.31 -17.97
N THR A 56 -4.29 54.12 -18.44
CA THR A 56 -4.70 53.12 -19.43
C THR A 56 -4.31 53.52 -20.86
N ASP A 57 -4.28 52.56 -21.80
CA ASP A 57 -3.85 52.78 -23.18
C ASP A 57 -5.00 53.27 -24.09
N PRO A 58 -4.96 54.51 -24.59
CA PRO A 58 -6.03 55.07 -25.44
C PRO A 58 -6.29 54.35 -26.78
N GLU A 59 -5.49 53.34 -27.13
CA GLU A 59 -5.68 52.54 -28.35
C GLU A 59 -6.09 51.09 -28.04
N ASP A 60 -6.26 50.73 -26.77
CA ASP A 60 -6.66 49.41 -26.30
C ASP A 60 -7.95 49.49 -25.48
N ILE A 61 -8.88 48.58 -25.74
CA ILE A 61 -10.18 48.54 -25.05
C ILE A 61 -10.06 47.96 -23.63
N ASP A 62 -9.01 47.18 -23.38
CA ASP A 62 -8.80 46.34 -22.21
C ASP A 62 -7.31 46.37 -21.87
N SER A 63 -6.91 47.37 -21.08
CA SER A 63 -5.50 47.72 -20.87
C SER A 63 -4.70 46.70 -20.06
N ASP A 64 -5.37 45.85 -19.29
CA ASP A 64 -4.74 44.80 -18.48
C ASP A 64 -5.06 43.37 -18.96
N SER A 65 -5.91 43.27 -20.00
CA SER A 65 -6.22 42.05 -20.75
C SER A 65 -7.01 41.00 -19.95
N ASP A 66 -7.89 41.44 -19.05
CA ASP A 66 -8.73 40.58 -18.21
C ASP A 66 -10.11 40.24 -18.83
N GLN A 67 -10.45 40.87 -19.98
CA GLN A 67 -11.72 40.81 -20.73
C GLN A 67 -12.81 41.80 -20.31
N LEU A 68 -12.56 42.65 -19.34
CA LEU A 68 -13.35 43.83 -19.07
C LEU A 68 -12.79 45.01 -19.86
N SER A 69 -13.61 46.03 -20.08
CA SER A 69 -13.14 47.24 -20.74
C SER A 69 -12.75 48.27 -19.70
N ASP A 70 -11.78 49.12 -20.00
CA ASP A 70 -11.33 50.18 -19.07
C ASP A 70 -12.52 51.03 -18.57
N TYR A 71 -13.48 51.32 -19.46
CA TYR A 71 -14.72 52.00 -19.12
C TYR A 71 -15.58 51.25 -18.09
N TYR A 72 -15.72 49.93 -18.24
CA TYR A 72 -16.52 49.10 -17.35
C TYR A 72 -15.92 49.07 -15.96
N GLU A 73 -14.62 48.84 -15.86
CA GLU A 73 -13.90 48.75 -14.60
C GLU A 73 -13.93 50.07 -13.86
N ALA A 74 -13.55 51.17 -14.54
CA ALA A 74 -13.59 52.51 -13.95
C ALA A 74 -15.00 52.94 -13.51
N LYS A 75 -16.04 52.37 -14.10
CA LYS A 75 -17.44 52.62 -13.72
C LYS A 75 -17.90 51.78 -12.52
N ASN A 76 -17.35 50.57 -12.36
CA ASN A 76 -17.69 49.64 -11.28
C ASN A 76 -16.66 49.65 -10.13
N ASP A 77 -15.84 50.70 -10.05
CA ASP A 77 -14.82 50.92 -9.03
C ASP A 77 -13.66 49.88 -9.03
N LEU A 78 -13.49 49.12 -10.12
CA LEU A 78 -12.35 48.21 -10.36
C LEU A 78 -11.11 48.99 -10.85
N ASP A 79 -9.92 48.37 -10.86
CA ASP A 79 -8.66 48.96 -11.31
C ASP A 79 -8.31 48.54 -12.76
N PRO A 80 -8.50 49.40 -13.79
CA PRO A 80 -8.27 49.09 -15.22
C PRO A 80 -6.83 48.75 -15.65
N LEU A 81 -5.93 48.59 -14.68
CA LEU A 81 -4.52 48.30 -14.87
C LEU A 81 -4.10 47.04 -14.11
N ASN A 82 -5.04 46.35 -13.48
CA ASN A 82 -4.82 45.21 -12.63
C ASN A 82 -5.94 44.17 -12.82
N PRO A 83 -5.67 43.03 -13.49
CA PRO A 83 -6.70 42.03 -13.85
C PRO A 83 -7.44 41.36 -12.67
N ASP A 84 -6.98 41.62 -11.45
CA ASP A 84 -7.45 41.07 -10.17
C ASP A 84 -7.35 42.22 -9.15
N SER A 85 -8.39 43.04 -9.06
CA SER A 85 -8.42 44.31 -8.34
C SER A 85 -8.15 44.17 -6.84
N ASN A 86 -8.69 43.13 -6.20
CA ASN A 86 -8.53 42.86 -4.76
C ASN A 86 -7.31 41.96 -4.45
N ASN A 87 -6.66 41.39 -5.48
CA ASN A 87 -5.53 40.46 -5.39
C ASN A 87 -5.87 39.18 -4.61
N ASP A 88 -7.10 38.69 -4.76
CA ASP A 88 -7.57 37.48 -4.06
C ASP A 88 -7.34 36.19 -4.85
N GLY A 89 -6.84 36.29 -6.10
CA GLY A 89 -6.55 35.16 -6.97
C GLY A 89 -7.60 34.89 -8.06
N LEU A 90 -8.72 35.61 -8.06
CA LEU A 90 -9.71 35.60 -9.14
C LEU A 90 -9.57 36.84 -10.01
N VAL A 91 -9.88 36.70 -11.30
CA VAL A 91 -9.89 37.85 -12.22
C VAL A 91 -11.23 38.55 -12.15
N ASP A 92 -11.22 39.88 -12.21
CA ASP A 92 -12.41 40.71 -12.03
C ASP A 92 -13.55 40.29 -12.97
N TYR A 93 -13.21 39.91 -14.21
CA TYR A 93 -14.17 39.37 -15.17
C TYR A 93 -15.03 38.22 -14.62
N LEU A 94 -14.45 37.26 -13.91
CA LEU A 94 -15.18 36.10 -13.37
C LEU A 94 -16.11 36.49 -12.22
N GLU A 95 -15.72 37.48 -11.43
CA GLU A 95 -16.43 37.90 -10.23
C GLU A 95 -17.64 38.80 -10.53
N VAL A 96 -17.60 39.49 -11.67
CA VAL A 96 -18.65 40.46 -12.06
C VAL A 96 -19.51 39.99 -13.24
N THR A 97 -19.16 38.88 -13.89
CA THR A 97 -19.92 38.36 -15.05
C THR A 97 -20.56 37.00 -14.79
N ASN A 98 -21.82 36.85 -15.21
CA ASN A 98 -22.61 35.60 -15.09
C ASN A 98 -22.82 35.06 -13.66
N ILE A 99 -22.41 35.81 -12.64
CA ILE A 99 -22.67 35.57 -11.22
C ILE A 99 -23.36 36.80 -10.59
N ASP A 100 -24.06 36.61 -9.47
CA ASP A 100 -24.58 37.73 -8.69
C ASP A 100 -23.43 38.52 -8.09
N SER A 101 -23.54 39.85 -8.01
CA SER A 101 -22.43 40.73 -7.61
C SER A 101 -22.01 40.61 -6.14
N ASP A 102 -22.82 39.96 -5.32
CA ASP A 102 -22.62 39.71 -3.88
C ASP A 102 -23.34 38.38 -3.59
N VAL A 103 -22.59 37.27 -3.69
CA VAL A 103 -23.13 35.90 -3.66
C VAL A 103 -23.67 35.55 -2.27
N ASP A 104 -22.90 35.83 -1.22
CA ASP A 104 -23.22 35.42 0.14
C ASP A 104 -24.10 36.43 0.90
N ASN A 105 -24.32 37.63 0.32
CA ASN A 105 -25.11 38.74 0.84
C ASN A 105 -24.58 39.31 2.16
N ASP A 106 -23.26 39.29 2.39
CA ASP A 106 -22.63 39.91 3.56
C ASP A 106 -22.44 41.44 3.42
N GLY A 107 -22.63 41.96 2.20
CA GLY A 107 -22.53 43.37 1.85
C GLY A 107 -21.20 43.79 1.23
N PHE A 108 -20.28 42.86 0.98
CA PHE A 108 -19.10 43.06 0.15
C PHE A 108 -19.36 42.47 -1.25
N PRO A 109 -19.24 43.26 -2.33
CA PRO A 109 -19.32 42.71 -3.68
C PRO A 109 -18.16 41.77 -3.94
N ASN A 110 -18.37 40.76 -4.79
CA ASN A 110 -17.40 39.68 -4.98
C ASN A 110 -15.97 40.18 -5.27
N ALA A 111 -15.84 41.10 -6.22
CA ALA A 111 -14.57 41.74 -6.61
C ALA A 111 -13.87 42.56 -5.50
N TRP A 112 -14.43 42.58 -4.29
CA TRP A 112 -13.87 43.19 -3.09
C TRP A 112 -14.03 42.32 -1.83
N ASP A 113 -14.59 41.13 -1.97
CA ASP A 113 -14.56 40.06 -0.98
C ASP A 113 -13.26 39.25 -1.16
N ILE A 114 -12.92 38.39 -0.22
CA ILE A 114 -11.77 37.48 -0.31
C ILE A 114 -12.19 36.01 -0.13
N ASP A 115 -13.48 35.77 0.11
CA ASP A 115 -14.14 34.49 0.39
C ASP A 115 -15.60 34.63 -0.08
N ASN A 116 -15.76 34.58 -1.40
CA ASN A 116 -16.97 34.99 -2.13
C ASN A 116 -18.25 34.24 -1.73
N ASP A 117 -18.14 33.02 -1.21
CA ASP A 117 -19.27 32.23 -0.73
C ASP A 117 -19.30 32.07 0.79
N ASN A 118 -18.30 32.57 1.50
CA ASN A 118 -18.16 32.59 2.96
C ASN A 118 -18.26 31.21 3.58
N ASP A 119 -17.59 30.23 2.97
CA ASP A 119 -17.36 28.92 3.54
C ASP A 119 -16.09 28.86 4.41
N GLY A 120 -15.27 29.91 4.30
CA GLY A 120 -14.05 30.17 5.04
C GLY A 120 -12.78 29.69 4.33
N VAL A 121 -12.84 29.26 3.07
CA VAL A 121 -11.68 29.09 2.20
C VAL A 121 -11.50 30.37 1.38
N PRO A 122 -10.33 31.03 1.42
CA PRO A 122 -10.10 32.19 0.57
C PRO A 122 -10.12 31.81 -0.91
N ASP A 123 -10.59 32.71 -1.76
CA ASP A 123 -10.86 32.43 -3.18
C ASP A 123 -9.63 31.93 -3.95
N SER A 124 -8.43 32.48 -3.69
CA SER A 124 -7.15 31.96 -4.22
C SER A 124 -6.87 30.49 -3.97
N PHE A 125 -7.53 29.89 -2.98
CA PHE A 125 -7.35 28.50 -2.58
C PHE A 125 -8.63 27.67 -2.71
N ASP A 126 -9.76 28.28 -3.05
CA ASP A 126 -11.04 27.59 -3.14
C ASP A 126 -11.18 26.87 -4.48
N LEU A 127 -11.66 25.62 -4.43
CA LEU A 127 -12.03 24.89 -5.64
C LEU A 127 -13.36 25.37 -6.23
N SER A 128 -14.20 26.05 -5.46
CA SER A 128 -15.49 26.58 -5.91
C SER A 128 -15.84 27.89 -5.18
N PRO A 129 -15.12 29.00 -5.49
CA PRO A 129 -15.27 30.29 -4.81
C PRO A 129 -16.69 30.85 -4.70
N PHE A 130 -17.58 30.45 -5.60
CA PHE A 130 -18.97 30.94 -5.64
C PHE A 130 -20.00 29.94 -5.11
N ALA A 131 -19.60 28.79 -4.54
CA ALA A 131 -20.55 27.76 -4.09
C ALA A 131 -20.04 26.80 -3.01
N LYS A 132 -20.80 26.76 -1.91
CA LYS A 132 -20.60 25.81 -0.80
C LYS A 132 -21.75 24.85 -0.63
N SER A 133 -21.55 23.83 0.18
CA SER A 133 -22.61 22.90 0.59
C SER A 133 -23.07 23.08 2.04
N GLU A 134 -24.22 22.53 2.40
CA GLU A 134 -24.57 22.35 3.81
C GLU A 134 -23.69 21.29 4.48
N ILE A 135 -23.46 21.43 5.81
CA ILE A 135 -22.78 20.41 6.60
C ILE A 135 -23.61 19.12 6.62
N ASN A 136 -23.02 18.03 6.12
CA ASN A 136 -23.68 16.73 6.04
C ASN A 136 -22.77 15.60 6.54
N SER A 137 -23.39 14.49 6.97
CA SER A 137 -22.67 13.28 7.38
C SER A 137 -22.13 12.47 6.19
N SER A 138 -22.67 12.72 4.99
CA SER A 138 -22.26 12.08 3.74
C SER A 138 -22.74 12.85 2.52
N PHE A 139 -21.98 12.77 1.43
CA PHE A 139 -22.34 13.30 0.13
C PHE A 139 -22.40 12.17 -0.90
N HIS A 140 -23.42 12.19 -1.75
CA HIS A 140 -23.67 11.17 -2.75
C HIS A 140 -23.36 11.70 -4.14
N PHE A 141 -22.63 10.91 -4.93
CA PHE A 141 -22.21 11.25 -6.28
C PHE A 141 -22.65 10.17 -7.26
N GLU A 142 -23.28 10.59 -8.35
CA GLU A 142 -23.57 9.80 -9.53
C GLU A 142 -22.78 10.39 -10.71
N ILE A 143 -21.80 9.66 -11.22
CA ILE A 143 -20.89 10.15 -12.28
C ILE A 143 -20.93 9.19 -13.47
N LYS A 144 -21.21 9.74 -14.65
CA LYS A 144 -21.14 9.02 -15.93
C LYS A 144 -19.94 9.48 -16.73
N THR A 145 -19.08 8.53 -17.09
CA THR A 145 -17.85 8.77 -17.88
C THR A 145 -17.87 7.93 -19.17
N ASN A 146 -17.01 8.28 -20.13
CA ASN A 146 -16.80 7.50 -21.36
C ASN A 146 -15.82 6.32 -21.17
N GLY A 147 -15.27 6.15 -19.97
CA GLY A 147 -14.30 5.11 -19.63
C GLY A 147 -12.84 5.57 -19.80
N SER A 148 -12.60 6.85 -20.04
CA SER A 148 -11.25 7.44 -20.01
C SER A 148 -10.75 7.54 -18.56
N PRO A 149 -9.43 7.74 -18.32
CA PRO A 149 -8.92 8.05 -16.98
C PRO A 149 -9.71 9.22 -16.38
N THR A 150 -10.15 9.08 -15.14
CA THR A 150 -11.01 10.06 -14.47
C THR A 150 -10.44 10.39 -13.10
N SER A 151 -10.30 11.68 -12.80
CA SER A 151 -9.93 12.20 -11.48
C SER A 151 -11.12 12.89 -10.83
N ILE A 152 -11.18 12.81 -9.50
CA ILE A 152 -12.17 13.51 -8.69
C ILE A 152 -11.44 14.21 -7.55
N ASP A 153 -11.40 15.53 -7.62
CA ASP A 153 -10.86 16.38 -6.58
C ASP A 153 -11.98 16.77 -5.61
N PHE A 154 -11.70 16.67 -4.32
CA PHE A 154 -12.58 17.10 -3.24
C PHE A 154 -11.85 18.13 -2.40
N GLN A 155 -12.53 19.22 -2.04
CA GLN A 155 -12.13 20.13 -1.00
C GLN A 155 -13.22 20.20 0.05
N ILE A 156 -12.82 20.08 1.31
CA ILE A 156 -13.74 19.94 2.43
C ILE A 156 -13.29 20.73 3.65
N ARG A 157 -14.26 21.08 4.50
CA ARG A 157 -14.05 21.60 5.85
C ARG A 157 -14.80 20.75 6.88
N PRO A 158 -14.15 20.33 7.97
CA PRO A 158 -14.82 19.62 9.06
C PRO A 158 -15.83 20.54 9.74
N LYS A 159 -16.90 19.95 10.31
CA LYS A 159 -17.91 20.70 11.07
C LYS A 159 -17.33 21.53 12.21
N ASP A 160 -16.33 21.00 12.93
CA ASP A 160 -15.54 21.81 13.86
C ASP A 160 -14.26 22.33 13.18
N SER A 161 -14.24 23.61 12.86
CA SER A 161 -13.08 24.27 12.22
C SER A 161 -11.79 24.20 13.06
N LYS A 162 -11.87 23.90 14.38
CA LYS A 162 -10.66 23.64 15.19
C LYS A 162 -9.94 22.37 14.77
N HIS A 163 -10.65 21.42 14.16
CA HIS A 163 -10.07 20.15 13.70
C HIS A 163 -9.12 20.33 12.51
N LEU A 164 -9.18 21.45 11.79
CA LEU A 164 -8.22 21.81 10.73
C LEU A 164 -6.76 21.80 11.24
N LYS A 165 -6.55 22.02 12.55
CA LYS A 165 -5.22 22.04 13.18
C LYS A 165 -4.74 20.68 13.67
N ILE A 166 -5.64 19.70 13.80
CA ILE A 166 -5.33 18.38 14.40
C ILE A 166 -4.19 17.65 13.68
N PRO A 167 -4.14 17.60 12.34
CA PRO A 167 -3.07 16.87 11.63
C PRO A 167 -1.67 17.46 11.87
N GLN A 168 -1.60 18.73 12.26
CA GLN A 168 -0.35 19.43 12.57
C GLN A 168 0.05 19.31 14.05
N MET A 169 -0.83 18.78 14.90
CA MET A 169 -0.53 18.56 16.31
C MET A 169 0.34 17.32 16.49
N LYS A 170 1.32 17.43 17.37
CA LYS A 170 2.16 16.30 17.80
C LYS A 170 1.60 15.76 19.10
N TRP A 171 1.35 14.46 19.15
CA TRP A 171 0.79 13.78 20.31
C TRP A 171 1.82 12.78 20.83
N ASP A 172 2.23 13.03 22.06
CA ASP A 172 3.22 12.29 22.81
C ASP A 172 2.51 11.21 23.67
N TRP A 173 2.93 9.96 23.55
CA TRP A 173 2.48 8.87 24.40
C TRP A 173 3.36 8.84 25.66
N PRO A 174 2.81 8.54 26.85
CA PRO A 174 3.64 8.46 28.03
C PRO A 174 4.66 7.32 27.92
N LYS A 175 5.94 7.62 28.14
CA LYS A 175 7.00 6.63 28.31
C LYS A 175 6.58 5.42 29.19
N ASP A 176 6.41 4.27 28.56
CA ASP A 176 6.06 3.00 29.21
C ASP A 176 6.80 1.80 28.59
N ASP A 177 7.04 0.76 29.40
CA ASP A 177 7.75 -0.48 29.01
C ASP A 177 6.81 -1.70 28.98
N LYS A 178 5.49 -1.48 29.06
CA LYS A 178 4.48 -2.52 29.29
C LYS A 178 3.22 -2.25 28.48
N GLY A 179 2.97 -3.11 27.50
CA GLY A 179 1.81 -3.02 26.63
C GLY A 179 2.19 -3.33 25.18
N ASN A 180 1.20 -3.23 24.30
CA ASN A 180 1.38 -3.35 22.85
C ASN A 180 1.73 -2.00 22.18
N MET A 181 1.63 -0.90 22.92
CA MET A 181 2.13 0.44 22.55
C MET A 181 3.17 0.81 23.61
N ARG A 182 4.35 1.28 23.20
CA ARG A 182 5.46 1.68 24.08
C ARG A 182 6.08 2.95 23.50
N ASP A 183 6.42 3.92 24.32
CA ASP A 183 7.32 5.03 23.94
C ASP A 183 8.72 4.70 24.48
N ILE A 184 9.61 4.26 23.58
CA ILE A 184 10.95 3.75 23.93
C ILE A 184 12.05 4.75 23.56
N ASP A 185 11.80 5.61 22.56
CA ASP A 185 12.80 6.52 21.99
C ASP A 185 12.66 7.98 22.47
N SER A 186 11.66 8.27 23.32
CA SER A 186 11.37 9.63 23.81
C SER A 186 11.04 10.60 22.67
N SER A 187 10.49 10.06 21.59
CA SER A 187 9.74 10.74 20.55
C SER A 187 8.65 11.63 21.16
N THR A 188 8.11 12.52 20.34
CA THR A 188 6.93 13.32 20.70
C THR A 188 5.79 13.12 19.69
N GLN A 189 5.91 12.11 18.84
CA GLN A 189 5.11 11.88 17.63
C GLN A 189 4.61 10.43 17.56
N ASP A 190 4.09 9.92 18.67
CA ASP A 190 3.72 8.50 18.79
C ASP A 190 2.29 8.26 18.33
N VAL A 191 1.46 9.31 18.34
CA VAL A 191 0.10 9.28 17.80
C VAL A 191 -0.06 10.34 16.72
N ARG A 192 -0.54 9.93 15.55
CA ARG A 192 -0.89 10.78 14.43
C ARG A 192 -2.38 10.66 14.15
N ILE A 193 -3.03 11.80 13.95
CA ILE A 193 -4.45 11.84 13.58
C ILE A 193 -4.55 12.35 12.15
N ILE A 194 -4.95 11.46 11.25
CA ILE A 194 -4.91 11.68 9.80
C ILE A 194 -6.36 11.78 9.27
N PRO A 195 -6.74 12.88 8.62
CA PRO A 195 -8.03 12.99 7.96
C PRO A 195 -8.00 12.17 6.67
N MET A 196 -9.07 11.43 6.42
CA MET A 196 -9.28 10.61 5.23
C MET A 196 -10.71 10.79 4.76
N LEU A 197 -10.94 10.74 3.46
CA LEU A 197 -12.28 10.65 2.88
C LEU A 197 -12.59 9.17 2.59
N GLU A 198 -13.52 8.59 3.36
CA GLU A 198 -14.05 7.24 3.13
C GLU A 198 -15.06 7.31 1.98
N LEU A 199 -14.72 6.68 0.85
CA LEU A 199 -15.62 6.47 -0.27
C LEU A 199 -16.17 5.05 -0.21
N THR A 200 -17.49 4.95 -0.29
CA THR A 200 -18.18 3.67 -0.49
C THR A 200 -18.80 3.66 -1.87
N ALA A 201 -18.20 2.94 -2.81
CA ALA A 201 -18.57 2.97 -4.22
C ALA A 201 -19.10 1.62 -4.72
N ASN A 202 -19.87 1.67 -5.82
CA ASN A 202 -20.23 0.49 -6.61
C ASN A 202 -19.05 -0.11 -7.41
N TYR A 203 -18.01 0.68 -7.62
CA TYR A 203 -16.78 0.28 -8.29
C TYR A 203 -15.59 1.05 -7.69
N LEU A 204 -14.52 0.33 -7.36
CA LEU A 204 -13.24 0.89 -6.92
C LEU A 204 -12.10 0.31 -7.79
N PRO A 205 -11.04 1.09 -8.06
CA PRO A 205 -9.81 0.59 -8.67
C PRO A 205 -9.10 -0.44 -7.80
N GLU A 206 -8.16 -1.18 -8.39
CA GLU A 206 -7.30 -2.09 -7.64
C GLU A 206 -6.24 -1.34 -6.83
N GLN A 207 -5.84 -1.88 -5.67
CA GLN A 207 -4.86 -1.23 -4.78
C GLN A 207 -3.57 -0.78 -5.50
N PRO A 208 -2.92 -1.60 -6.35
CA PRO A 208 -1.68 -1.19 -7.04
C PRO A 208 -1.86 -0.01 -8.00
N GLU A 209 -3.08 0.24 -8.49
CA GLU A 209 -3.35 1.35 -9.42
C GLU A 209 -3.44 2.70 -8.69
N VAL A 210 -3.75 2.66 -7.39
CA VAL A 210 -4.00 3.86 -6.57
C VAL A 210 -3.04 4.04 -5.40
N GLU A 211 -2.17 3.06 -5.14
CA GLU A 211 -1.19 3.06 -4.05
C GLU A 211 -0.26 4.27 -4.09
N ARG A 212 0.18 4.67 -5.30
CA ARG A 212 1.03 5.86 -5.49
C ARG A 212 0.39 7.18 -5.04
N TYR A 213 -0.94 7.22 -4.92
CA TYR A 213 -1.70 8.37 -4.43
C TYR A 213 -1.98 8.28 -2.92
N GLY A 214 -1.45 7.27 -2.23
CA GLY A 214 -1.70 7.01 -0.82
C GLY A 214 -3.13 6.54 -0.52
N ILE A 215 -3.90 6.19 -1.55
CA ILE A 215 -5.28 5.70 -1.41
C ILE A 215 -5.23 4.25 -0.92
N ILE A 216 -6.05 3.97 0.10
CA ILE A 216 -6.14 2.64 0.68
C ILE A 216 -7.49 2.03 0.29
N ILE A 217 -7.45 0.96 -0.50
CA ILE A 217 -8.60 0.11 -0.83
C ILE A 217 -8.71 -0.97 0.24
N SER A 218 -9.71 -0.84 1.10
CA SER A 218 -10.04 -1.87 2.07
C SER A 218 -11.07 -2.80 1.48
N LYS A 219 -10.59 -3.96 1.01
CA LYS A 219 -11.40 -5.13 0.63
C LYS A 219 -11.70 -6.03 1.83
N ASN A 220 -11.87 -5.44 3.03
CA ASN A 220 -12.08 -6.21 4.23
C ASN A 220 -13.49 -6.82 4.25
N LYS A 221 -13.59 -8.05 3.73
CA LYS A 221 -14.76 -8.91 3.92
C LYS A 221 -14.84 -9.44 5.35
N LYS A 222 -13.74 -9.41 6.11
CA LYS A 222 -13.74 -9.72 7.55
C LYS A 222 -14.52 -8.65 8.32
N VAL A 223 -15.62 -9.05 8.93
CA VAL A 223 -16.56 -8.19 9.66
C VAL A 223 -16.52 -8.41 11.18
N GLY A 224 -15.87 -9.47 11.66
CA GLY A 224 -15.70 -9.74 13.09
C GLY A 224 -14.63 -10.78 13.41
N SER A 225 -14.19 -10.82 14.67
CA SER A 225 -13.39 -11.92 15.21
C SER A 225 -13.38 -11.96 16.73
N PHE A 226 -13.26 -13.16 17.31
CA PHE A 226 -13.11 -13.36 18.75
C PHE A 226 -12.30 -14.63 19.05
N ASP A 227 -11.82 -14.78 20.28
CA ASP A 227 -11.06 -15.95 20.72
C ASP A 227 -12.00 -17.09 21.16
N GLY A 228 -12.18 -18.08 20.29
CA GLY A 228 -13.02 -19.27 20.54
C GLY A 228 -12.26 -20.45 21.14
N LYS A 229 -10.94 -20.33 21.32
CA LYS A 229 -10.02 -21.40 21.76
C LYS A 229 -9.99 -22.62 20.83
N PHE A 230 -10.34 -22.45 19.55
CA PHE A 230 -10.44 -23.54 18.58
C PHE A 230 -9.09 -24.25 18.31
N THR A 231 -9.13 -25.56 18.09
CA THR A 231 -7.96 -26.39 17.73
C THR A 231 -8.31 -27.41 16.64
N LYS A 232 -7.28 -28.01 16.01
CA LYS A 232 -7.39 -28.80 14.77
C LYS A 232 -8.35 -30.00 14.76
N ASN A 233 -8.78 -30.49 15.91
CA ASN A 233 -9.70 -31.63 16.00
C ASN A 233 -11.06 -31.24 16.61
N ASP A 234 -11.28 -29.96 16.88
CA ASP A 234 -12.53 -29.48 17.46
C ASP A 234 -13.63 -29.51 16.39
N GLY A 235 -14.86 -29.84 16.80
CA GLY A 235 -16.04 -29.69 15.95
C GLY A 235 -16.44 -28.22 15.86
N PHE A 236 -16.96 -27.83 14.69
CA PHE A 236 -17.37 -26.45 14.42
C PHE A 236 -18.69 -26.45 13.64
N ALA A 237 -19.66 -25.65 14.10
CA ALA A 237 -20.95 -25.50 13.44
C ALA A 237 -21.59 -24.15 13.79
N VAL A 238 -22.58 -23.73 13.01
CA VAL A 238 -23.33 -22.48 13.18
C VAL A 238 -24.82 -22.80 13.03
N GLY A 239 -25.69 -22.29 13.92
CA GLY A 239 -27.14 -22.50 13.87
C GLY A 239 -27.90 -21.85 15.05
N ASP A 240 -29.20 -21.62 14.89
CA ASP A 240 -30.08 -20.94 15.85
C ASP A 240 -30.56 -21.89 16.96
N VAL A 241 -29.66 -22.20 17.90
CA VAL A 241 -29.96 -23.13 18.99
C VAL A 241 -30.90 -22.53 20.05
N ASN A 242 -31.05 -21.21 20.08
CA ASN A 242 -31.84 -20.53 21.10
C ASN A 242 -33.24 -20.09 20.62
N GLY A 243 -33.47 -20.07 19.31
CA GLY A 243 -34.73 -19.72 18.64
C GLY A 243 -35.00 -18.22 18.53
N ASP A 244 -33.97 -17.37 18.48
CA ASP A 244 -34.13 -15.92 18.33
C ASP A 244 -34.01 -15.43 16.89
N GLY A 245 -33.85 -16.35 15.94
CA GLY A 245 -33.68 -16.10 14.52
C GLY A 245 -32.26 -15.62 14.17
N LYS A 246 -31.26 -15.89 15.02
CA LYS A 246 -29.86 -15.66 14.74
C LYS A 246 -29.07 -16.91 15.03
N ASP A 247 -28.10 -17.18 14.16
CA ASP A 247 -27.28 -18.35 14.38
C ASP A 247 -26.20 -18.09 15.43
N GLU A 248 -26.09 -19.01 16.37
CA GLU A 248 -24.96 -19.09 17.29
C GLU A 248 -23.77 -19.80 16.64
N ILE A 249 -22.57 -19.51 17.15
CA ILE A 249 -21.33 -20.19 16.76
C ILE A 249 -20.97 -21.23 17.81
N LEU A 250 -20.85 -22.50 17.39
CA LEU A 250 -20.59 -23.63 18.28
C LEU A 250 -19.18 -24.21 18.07
N VAL A 251 -18.46 -24.41 19.18
CA VAL A 251 -17.14 -25.06 19.21
C VAL A 251 -17.18 -26.26 20.13
N ALA A 252 -16.97 -27.45 19.58
CA ALA A 252 -16.95 -28.72 20.32
C ALA A 252 -15.50 -29.18 20.53
N HIS A 253 -14.97 -29.10 21.76
CA HIS A 253 -13.57 -29.42 21.99
C HIS A 253 -13.30 -30.92 22.19
N ASP A 254 -12.32 -31.44 21.46
CA ASP A 254 -11.95 -32.87 21.48
C ASP A 254 -11.35 -33.33 22.84
N ILE A 255 -10.48 -32.50 23.43
CA ILE A 255 -9.77 -32.83 24.68
C ILE A 255 -10.66 -32.65 25.90
N SER A 256 -11.52 -31.61 25.90
CA SER A 256 -12.33 -31.27 27.07
C SER A 256 -13.73 -31.89 27.03
N HIS A 257 -14.15 -32.43 25.88
CA HIS A 257 -15.48 -32.95 25.58
C HIS A 257 -16.62 -31.91 25.70
N ASN A 258 -16.27 -30.64 25.91
CA ASN A 258 -17.25 -29.60 26.11
C ASN A 258 -17.59 -28.92 24.78
N ILE A 259 -18.87 -28.63 24.62
CA ILE A 259 -19.41 -27.77 23.57
C ILE A 259 -19.59 -26.38 24.16
N TYR A 260 -19.14 -25.35 23.44
CA TYR A 260 -19.26 -23.94 23.78
C TYR A 260 -20.15 -23.28 22.74
N ILE A 261 -21.09 -22.47 23.21
CA ILE A 261 -22.02 -21.70 22.37
C ILE A 261 -21.65 -20.23 22.52
N TYR A 262 -21.38 -19.56 21.40
CA TYR A 262 -20.96 -18.17 21.35
C TYR A 262 -21.93 -17.34 20.49
N SER A 263 -22.13 -16.08 20.88
CA SER A 263 -22.67 -15.07 19.98
C SER A 263 -21.61 -14.62 18.97
N TYR A 264 -22.02 -13.95 17.90
CA TYR A 264 -21.09 -13.38 16.92
C TYR A 264 -20.13 -12.30 17.48
N TYR A 265 -20.41 -11.75 18.66
CA TYR A 265 -19.49 -10.85 19.38
C TYR A 265 -18.43 -11.61 20.19
N GLY A 266 -18.50 -12.94 20.24
CA GLY A 266 -17.66 -13.79 21.09
C GLY A 266 -18.13 -13.87 22.53
N GLU A 267 -19.34 -13.41 22.85
CA GLU A 267 -19.92 -13.61 24.18
C GLU A 267 -20.33 -15.07 24.32
N LYS A 268 -19.91 -15.69 25.43
CA LYS A 268 -20.23 -17.08 25.70
C LYS A 268 -21.64 -17.20 26.28
N LEU A 269 -22.53 -17.83 25.51
CA LEU A 269 -23.93 -18.04 25.87
C LEU A 269 -24.13 -19.34 26.66
N GLY A 270 -23.42 -20.41 26.28
CA GLY A 270 -23.62 -21.75 26.84
C GLY A 270 -22.34 -22.58 26.95
N LYS A 271 -22.39 -23.62 27.81
CA LYS A 271 -21.39 -24.69 27.87
C LYS A 271 -21.93 -25.94 28.55
N PHE A 272 -21.71 -27.09 27.92
CA PHE A 272 -21.99 -28.41 28.50
C PHE A 272 -21.02 -29.48 27.97
N ASP A 273 -21.06 -30.67 28.58
CA ASP A 273 -20.25 -31.83 28.18
C ASP A 273 -21.02 -32.66 27.15
N GLY A 274 -20.73 -32.42 25.87
CA GLY A 274 -21.39 -33.07 24.73
C GLY A 274 -20.79 -34.43 24.36
N LYS A 275 -19.83 -34.94 25.15
CA LYS A 275 -19.10 -36.18 24.88
C LYS A 275 -18.25 -36.17 23.61
N PHE A 276 -18.10 -35.04 22.94
CA PHE A 276 -17.35 -34.91 21.70
C PHE A 276 -15.88 -35.34 21.85
N THR A 277 -15.38 -36.10 20.89
CA THR A 277 -14.00 -36.57 20.78
C THR A 277 -13.48 -36.40 19.35
N LYS A 278 -12.17 -36.60 19.17
CA LYS A 278 -11.54 -36.51 17.86
C LYS A 278 -12.20 -37.50 16.87
N ASN A 279 -12.48 -37.03 15.67
CA ASN A 279 -13.14 -37.72 14.55
C ASN A 279 -14.67 -37.87 14.68
N ASP A 280 -15.28 -37.39 15.76
CA ASP A 280 -16.74 -37.33 15.84
C ASP A 280 -17.28 -36.32 14.81
N GLY A 281 -18.45 -36.61 14.24
CA GLY A 281 -19.21 -35.67 13.44
C GLY A 281 -19.93 -34.66 14.32
N PHE A 282 -20.03 -33.43 13.85
CA PHE A 282 -20.67 -32.33 14.57
C PHE A 282 -21.51 -31.50 13.60
N ALA A 283 -22.79 -31.33 13.92
CA ALA A 283 -23.71 -30.52 13.12
C ALA A 283 -24.81 -29.97 14.04
N VAL A 284 -25.52 -28.95 13.56
CA VAL A 284 -26.69 -28.38 14.21
C VAL A 284 -27.84 -28.29 13.23
N GLY A 285 -29.07 -28.34 13.73
CA GLY A 285 -30.28 -28.23 12.91
C GLY A 285 -31.57 -28.66 13.62
N ASP A 286 -32.72 -28.17 13.18
CA ASP A 286 -34.05 -28.40 13.78
C ASP A 286 -34.62 -29.78 13.41
N VAL A 287 -34.05 -30.83 14.03
CA VAL A 287 -34.45 -32.22 13.76
C VAL A 287 -35.77 -32.61 14.43
N ASN A 288 -36.27 -31.79 15.36
CA ASN A 288 -37.50 -32.06 16.09
C ASN A 288 -38.70 -31.26 15.54
N GLY A 289 -38.46 -30.17 14.82
CA GLY A 289 -39.41 -29.25 14.19
C GLY A 289 -40.08 -28.29 15.18
N ASP A 290 -39.32 -27.75 16.14
CA ASP A 290 -39.83 -26.76 17.11
C ASP A 290 -39.33 -25.32 16.84
N GLY A 291 -38.55 -25.12 15.79
CA GLY A 291 -37.98 -23.85 15.37
C GLY A 291 -36.70 -23.47 16.12
N LYS A 292 -36.05 -24.43 16.79
CA LYS A 292 -34.71 -24.29 17.35
C LYS A 292 -33.81 -25.38 16.81
N ASP A 293 -32.54 -25.04 16.60
CA ASP A 293 -31.55 -26.01 16.18
C ASP A 293 -31.11 -26.88 17.35
N GLU A 294 -31.17 -28.20 17.16
CA GLU A 294 -30.54 -29.14 18.07
C GLU A 294 -29.04 -29.27 17.78
N ILE A 295 -28.30 -29.69 18.80
CA ILE A 295 -26.86 -29.95 18.70
C ILE A 295 -26.63 -31.46 18.55
N LEU A 296 -26.07 -31.88 17.41
CA LEU A 296 -25.85 -33.28 17.07
C LEU A 296 -24.36 -33.66 17.14
N VAL A 297 -24.07 -34.73 17.89
CA VAL A 297 -22.72 -35.33 18.00
C VAL A 297 -22.79 -36.77 17.51
N ALA A 298 -22.12 -37.06 16.38
CA ALA A 298 -22.04 -38.38 15.78
C ALA A 298 -20.73 -39.07 16.19
N HIS A 299 -20.81 -40.15 16.94
CA HIS A 299 -19.64 -40.82 17.49
C HIS A 299 -19.07 -41.88 16.54
N ASP A 300 -17.76 -41.82 16.31
CA ASP A 300 -17.07 -42.73 15.39
C ASP A 300 -16.84 -44.15 15.98
N ILE A 301 -16.72 -44.26 17.32
CA ILE A 301 -16.43 -45.53 18.01
C ILE A 301 -17.67 -46.37 18.30
N ASP A 302 -18.75 -45.75 18.77
CA ASP A 302 -19.99 -46.46 19.14
C ASP A 302 -21.09 -46.37 18.06
N HIS A 303 -20.82 -45.66 16.97
CA HIS A 303 -21.70 -45.50 15.81
C HIS A 303 -23.09 -44.94 16.18
N ASP A 304 -23.15 -44.15 17.26
CA ASP A 304 -24.37 -43.54 17.78
C ASP A 304 -24.37 -42.02 17.50
N VAL A 305 -25.55 -41.43 17.31
CA VAL A 305 -25.74 -39.98 17.25
C VAL A 305 -26.46 -39.51 18.52
N LEU A 306 -25.85 -38.56 19.24
CA LEU A 306 -26.44 -37.90 20.41
C LEU A 306 -27.02 -36.55 19.99
N ILE A 307 -28.21 -36.25 20.50
CA ILE A 307 -28.94 -35.02 20.19
C ILE A 307 -29.20 -34.28 21.50
N PHE A 308 -28.75 -33.02 21.57
CA PHE A 308 -28.83 -32.15 22.75
C PHE A 308 -29.59 -30.86 22.41
N ASP A 309 -30.19 -30.25 23.44
CA ASP A 309 -30.68 -28.87 23.38
C ASP A 309 -29.59 -27.85 23.79
N GLU A 310 -29.94 -26.56 23.80
CA GLU A 310 -29.02 -25.46 24.10
C GLU A 310 -28.46 -25.48 25.54
N ASP A 311 -29.22 -26.07 26.47
CA ASP A 311 -28.85 -26.24 27.88
C ASP A 311 -27.92 -27.46 28.09
N GLY A 312 -27.78 -28.30 27.06
CA GLY A 312 -26.99 -29.53 27.10
C GLY A 312 -27.76 -30.75 27.63
N ASP A 313 -29.08 -30.65 27.77
CA ASP A 313 -29.93 -31.78 28.11
C ASP A 313 -30.09 -32.68 26.88
N ARG A 314 -29.80 -33.97 27.07
CA ARG A 314 -29.86 -34.94 25.96
C ARG A 314 -31.32 -35.29 25.64
N LEU A 315 -31.81 -34.78 24.53
CA LEU A 315 -33.13 -35.07 23.98
C LEU A 315 -33.24 -36.52 23.49
N LYS A 316 -32.21 -37.01 22.79
CA LYS A 316 -32.24 -38.33 22.16
C LYS A 316 -30.87 -38.96 21.95
N LYS A 317 -30.89 -40.27 21.77
CA LYS A 317 -29.76 -41.08 21.28
C LYS A 317 -30.28 -41.96 20.15
N PHE A 318 -29.70 -41.83 18.97
CA PHE A 318 -29.97 -42.69 17.82
C PHE A 318 -28.86 -43.72 17.69
N SER A 319 -29.21 -45.00 17.79
CA SER A 319 -28.24 -46.09 17.75
C SER A 319 -28.15 -46.79 16.41
N ASN A 320 -26.93 -47.19 16.05
CA ASN A 320 -26.59 -47.68 14.70
C ASN A 320 -26.90 -46.60 13.63
N ALA A 321 -26.38 -45.39 13.89
CA ALA A 321 -26.23 -44.35 12.87
C ALA A 321 -25.20 -44.77 11.81
N ASP A 322 -24.31 -45.69 12.20
CA ASP A 322 -23.25 -46.25 11.36
C ASP A 322 -22.25 -45.18 10.90
N PHE A 323 -22.05 -44.15 11.75
CA PHE A 323 -21.04 -43.12 11.55
C PHE A 323 -19.66 -43.65 11.95
N GLY A 324 -18.68 -43.52 11.06
CA GLY A 324 -17.30 -43.96 11.26
C GLY A 324 -16.26 -42.90 10.92
N THR A 325 -14.98 -43.23 11.15
CA THR A 325 -13.88 -42.29 10.96
C THR A 325 -13.69 -41.89 9.50
N GLY A 326 -14.01 -40.63 9.18
CA GLY A 326 -13.88 -40.05 7.84
C GLY A 326 -15.18 -40.06 7.04
N ASP A 327 -16.31 -40.37 7.69
CA ASP A 327 -17.64 -40.17 7.14
C ASP A 327 -18.02 -38.69 7.15
N GLY A 328 -18.87 -38.30 6.20
CA GLY A 328 -19.51 -36.99 6.18
C GLY A 328 -20.74 -36.96 7.09
N PHE A 329 -21.01 -35.81 7.72
CA PHE A 329 -22.18 -35.60 8.58
C PHE A 329 -22.76 -34.22 8.31
N ALA A 330 -24.06 -34.16 8.02
CA ALA A 330 -24.77 -32.91 7.78
C ALA A 330 -26.24 -33.04 8.22
N VAL A 331 -26.91 -31.90 8.39
CA VAL A 331 -28.32 -31.81 8.74
C VAL A 331 -29.00 -30.86 7.74
N GLY A 332 -30.26 -31.14 7.38
CA GLY A 332 -31.06 -30.28 6.50
C GLY A 332 -32.42 -30.87 6.12
N ASP A 333 -33.37 -30.04 5.69
CA ASP A 333 -34.74 -30.43 5.35
C ASP A 333 -34.85 -30.90 3.88
N VAL A 334 -34.56 -32.18 3.66
CA VAL A 334 -34.63 -32.77 2.31
C VAL A 334 -36.08 -33.10 1.89
N PHE A 335 -37.04 -33.01 2.82
CA PHE A 335 -38.45 -33.36 2.57
C PHE A 335 -39.41 -32.18 2.53
N LEU A 336 -38.98 -30.99 2.94
CA LEU A 336 -39.79 -29.81 3.21
C LEU A 336 -40.97 -30.17 4.13
N ASP A 337 -40.67 -30.70 5.31
CA ASP A 337 -41.67 -31.03 6.33
C ASP A 337 -41.49 -30.33 7.68
N GLU A 338 -40.65 -29.28 7.70
CA GLU A 338 -40.29 -28.49 8.89
C GLU A 338 -39.55 -29.33 9.94
N LYS A 339 -38.97 -30.48 9.55
CA LYS A 339 -38.03 -31.25 10.35
C LYS A 339 -36.82 -31.55 9.51
N GLU A 340 -35.66 -31.25 10.07
CA GLU A 340 -34.42 -31.53 9.37
C GLU A 340 -34.03 -33.00 9.55
N GLU A 341 -33.53 -33.57 8.45
CA GLU A 341 -32.92 -34.88 8.43
C GLU A 341 -31.44 -34.78 8.75
N PHE A 342 -30.90 -35.75 9.48
CA PHE A 342 -29.46 -35.90 9.57
C PHE A 342 -28.96 -36.98 8.59
N LEU A 343 -27.89 -36.65 7.87
CA LEU A 343 -27.31 -37.47 6.82
C LEU A 343 -25.92 -37.95 7.25
N VAL A 344 -25.64 -39.23 7.02
CA VAL A 344 -24.33 -39.85 7.22
C VAL A 344 -23.81 -40.34 5.88
N ALA A 345 -22.72 -39.77 5.39
CA ALA A 345 -22.06 -40.18 4.15
C ALA A 345 -20.92 -41.15 4.49
N CYS A 346 -21.11 -42.44 4.23
CA CYS A 346 -20.18 -43.49 4.66
C CYS A 346 -19.00 -43.63 3.69
N ALA A 347 -17.79 -43.66 4.24
CA ALA A 347 -16.54 -43.68 3.49
C ALA A 347 -15.87 -45.07 3.38
N ASP A 348 -16.51 -46.14 3.88
CA ASP A 348 -15.85 -47.45 4.08
C ASP A 348 -16.03 -48.45 2.92
N ASP A 349 -14.98 -49.21 2.63
CA ASP A 349 -14.86 -50.10 1.45
C ASP A 349 -15.82 -51.32 1.48
N GLU A 350 -16.33 -51.68 2.67
CA GLU A 350 -17.19 -52.87 2.88
C GLU A 350 -18.69 -52.58 2.74
N ASP A 351 -19.13 -51.35 3.02
CA ASP A 351 -20.55 -50.93 3.06
C ASP A 351 -21.01 -50.17 1.80
N GLY A 352 -20.08 -49.83 0.88
CA GLY A 352 -20.37 -49.07 -0.33
C GLY A 352 -20.40 -47.55 -0.10
N TYR A 353 -20.23 -46.79 -1.18
CA TYR A 353 -20.19 -45.32 -1.21
C TYR A 353 -21.60 -44.69 -0.99
N GLU A 354 -22.25 -45.08 0.10
CA GLU A 354 -23.66 -44.80 0.39
C GLU A 354 -23.83 -43.62 1.36
N VAL A 355 -24.77 -42.73 1.01
CA VAL A 355 -25.30 -41.69 1.89
C VAL A 355 -26.59 -42.18 2.54
N ARG A 356 -26.62 -42.19 3.88
CA ARG A 356 -27.74 -42.63 4.71
C ARG A 356 -28.52 -41.41 5.18
N VAL A 357 -29.76 -41.29 4.75
CA VAL A 357 -30.66 -40.21 5.17
C VAL A 357 -31.53 -40.70 6.32
N ASN A 358 -31.42 -40.07 7.49
CA ASN A 358 -32.15 -40.46 8.69
C ASN A 358 -33.23 -39.42 9.01
N TYR A 359 -34.49 -39.85 9.05
CA TYR A 359 -35.66 -38.98 9.15
C TYR A 359 -36.66 -39.48 10.19
N GLN A 360 -37.52 -38.58 10.68
CA GLN A 360 -38.53 -38.91 11.68
C GLN A 360 -39.94 -38.93 11.09
N ASP A 361 -40.61 -40.09 11.12
CA ASP A 361 -42.00 -40.20 10.70
C ASP A 361 -42.95 -40.49 11.88
N GLN A 362 -44.25 -40.60 11.61
CA GLN A 362 -45.28 -40.89 12.64
C GLN A 362 -45.02 -42.18 13.44
N ARG A 363 -44.10 -43.06 12.99
CA ARG A 363 -43.74 -44.31 13.67
C ARG A 363 -42.36 -44.25 14.33
N GLY A 364 -41.71 -43.08 14.34
CA GLY A 364 -40.36 -42.86 14.85
C GLY A 364 -39.31 -42.72 13.74
N TRP A 365 -38.05 -42.87 14.11
CA TRP A 365 -36.93 -42.74 13.18
C TRP A 365 -36.91 -43.83 12.10
N ARG A 366 -36.52 -43.44 10.89
CA ARG A 366 -36.31 -44.30 9.72
C ARG A 366 -35.06 -43.88 8.97
N LYS A 367 -34.55 -44.78 8.13
CA LYS A 367 -33.43 -44.49 7.23
C LYS A 367 -33.60 -45.13 5.86
N TYR A 368 -33.00 -44.52 4.84
CA TYR A 368 -32.82 -45.08 3.49
C TYR A 368 -31.43 -44.69 2.94
N TRP A 369 -31.04 -45.35 1.85
CA TRP A 369 -29.69 -45.28 1.29
C TRP A 369 -29.71 -44.70 -0.12
N LEU A 370 -28.70 -43.89 -0.42
CA LEU A 370 -28.43 -43.31 -1.73
C LEU A 370 -26.98 -43.61 -2.12
N ASP A 371 -26.76 -44.16 -3.30
CA ASP A 371 -25.41 -44.35 -3.85
C ASP A 371 -25.01 -43.08 -4.61
N LEU A 372 -24.26 -42.20 -3.95
CA LEU A 372 -23.86 -40.88 -4.47
C LEU A 372 -22.38 -40.79 -4.81
N GLY A 373 -21.62 -41.88 -4.63
CA GLY A 373 -20.19 -41.92 -4.92
C GLY A 373 -19.32 -41.13 -3.94
N PHE A 374 -19.76 -40.98 -2.69
CA PHE A 374 -18.98 -40.35 -1.62
C PHE A 374 -17.82 -41.26 -1.18
N SER A 375 -16.62 -40.70 -1.02
CA SER A 375 -15.41 -41.41 -0.61
C SER A 375 -14.64 -40.64 0.47
N LYS A 376 -13.67 -41.30 1.11
CA LYS A 376 -12.90 -40.70 2.20
C LYS A 376 -12.04 -39.53 1.72
N GLY A 377 -12.40 -38.32 2.15
CA GLY A 377 -11.71 -37.08 1.77
C GLY A 377 -12.60 -36.12 1.00
N ASP A 378 -13.76 -36.60 0.53
CA ASP A 378 -14.75 -35.78 -0.15
C ASP A 378 -15.43 -34.80 0.83
N GLY A 379 -15.76 -33.62 0.32
CA GLY A 379 -16.62 -32.66 1.01
C GLY A 379 -18.09 -33.09 0.94
N PHE A 380 -18.85 -32.84 2.01
CA PHE A 380 -20.27 -33.17 2.11
C PHE A 380 -21.04 -32.02 2.77
N ALA A 381 -22.10 -31.57 2.13
CA ALA A 381 -22.97 -30.51 2.64
C ALA A 381 -24.42 -30.69 2.15
N VAL A 382 -25.36 -30.05 2.84
CA VAL A 382 -26.80 -30.09 2.55
C VAL A 382 -27.35 -28.66 2.64
N GLY A 383 -28.18 -28.26 1.67
CA GLY A 383 -28.82 -26.92 1.64
C GLY A 383 -29.61 -26.64 0.35
N ASP A 384 -30.47 -25.61 0.35
CA ASP A 384 -31.39 -25.25 -0.73
C ASP A 384 -30.71 -24.40 -1.82
N VAL A 385 -29.86 -25.05 -2.61
CA VAL A 385 -29.11 -24.39 -3.70
C VAL A 385 -29.97 -24.05 -4.92
N ASN A 386 -31.19 -24.58 -5.00
CA ASN A 386 -32.08 -24.38 -6.15
C ASN A 386 -33.22 -23.37 -5.88
N GLY A 387 -33.55 -23.12 -4.61
CA GLY A 387 -34.58 -22.21 -4.14
C GLY A 387 -35.99 -22.80 -4.14
N ASP A 388 -36.14 -24.12 -3.99
CA ASP A 388 -37.47 -24.78 -3.91
C ASP A 388 -37.92 -25.12 -2.48
N GLY A 389 -37.12 -24.72 -1.48
CA GLY A 389 -37.31 -24.96 -0.06
C GLY A 389 -36.94 -26.37 0.37
N LYS A 390 -36.38 -27.20 -0.51
CA LYS A 390 -35.87 -28.52 -0.13
C LYS A 390 -34.36 -28.50 -0.24
N ASP A 391 -33.72 -29.10 0.74
CA ASP A 391 -32.28 -29.17 0.68
C ASP A 391 -31.81 -30.23 -0.32
N GLU A 392 -30.83 -29.83 -1.12
CA GLU A 392 -30.03 -30.72 -1.93
C GLU A 392 -28.90 -31.33 -1.13
N ILE A 393 -28.41 -32.47 -1.61
CA ILE A 393 -27.23 -33.17 -1.09
C ILE A 393 -26.07 -32.90 -2.04
N LEU A 394 -24.97 -32.34 -1.52
CA LEU A 394 -23.78 -31.99 -2.28
C LEU A 394 -22.59 -32.87 -1.90
N VAL A 395 -21.88 -33.37 -2.90
CA VAL A 395 -20.63 -34.13 -2.75
C VAL A 395 -19.54 -33.45 -3.57
N ALA A 396 -18.46 -33.03 -2.91
CA ALA A 396 -17.29 -32.43 -3.52
C ALA A 396 -16.13 -33.44 -3.54
N ASN A 397 -15.74 -33.92 -4.71
CA ASN A 397 -14.77 -35.01 -4.81
C ASN A 397 -13.33 -34.50 -4.83
N ASP A 398 -12.47 -35.03 -3.95
CA ASP A 398 -11.09 -34.56 -3.80
C ASP A 398 -10.14 -35.07 -4.90
N GLU A 399 -10.46 -36.21 -5.52
CA GLU A 399 -9.64 -36.79 -6.60
C GLU A 399 -9.88 -36.13 -7.96
N ASN A 400 -11.13 -35.76 -8.28
CA ASN A 400 -11.51 -35.23 -9.59
C ASN A 400 -11.94 -33.75 -9.57
N HIS A 401 -11.96 -33.12 -8.39
CA HIS A 401 -12.28 -31.71 -8.15
C HIS A 401 -13.73 -31.29 -8.44
N LEU A 402 -14.61 -32.24 -8.76
CA LEU A 402 -15.99 -31.95 -9.13
C LEU A 402 -16.90 -31.85 -7.91
N VAL A 403 -17.75 -30.82 -7.90
CA VAL A 403 -18.91 -30.72 -7.01
C VAL A 403 -20.11 -31.28 -7.75
N THR A 404 -20.80 -32.24 -7.14
CA THR A 404 -22.00 -32.88 -7.69
C THR A 404 -23.18 -32.65 -6.77
N ILE A 405 -24.30 -32.21 -7.35
CA ILE A 405 -25.51 -31.81 -6.62
C ILE A 405 -26.61 -32.83 -6.89
N PHE A 406 -27.24 -33.34 -5.85
CA PHE A 406 -28.31 -34.34 -5.91
C PHE A 406 -29.53 -33.87 -5.14
N ASN A 407 -30.74 -34.19 -5.59
CA ASN A 407 -31.92 -34.02 -4.75
C ASN A 407 -32.00 -35.12 -3.67
N GLY A 408 -32.90 -34.98 -2.69
CA GLY A 408 -33.13 -35.97 -1.62
C GLY A 408 -33.53 -37.39 -2.06
N LYS A 409 -33.71 -37.65 -3.36
CA LYS A 409 -33.94 -38.99 -3.94
C LYS A 409 -32.71 -39.56 -4.66
N GLY A 410 -31.57 -38.87 -4.60
CA GLY A 410 -30.32 -39.24 -5.27
C GLY A 410 -30.30 -38.99 -6.78
N LYS A 411 -31.19 -38.14 -7.31
CA LYS A 411 -31.12 -37.72 -8.71
C LYS A 411 -30.14 -36.56 -8.82
N GLN A 412 -29.08 -36.72 -9.60
CA GLN A 412 -28.15 -35.64 -9.94
C GLN A 412 -28.88 -34.50 -10.67
N LEU A 413 -28.67 -33.28 -10.19
CA LEU A 413 -29.20 -32.03 -10.72
C LEU A 413 -28.16 -31.27 -11.54
N ALA A 414 -26.95 -31.12 -11.00
CA ALA A 414 -25.84 -30.40 -11.62
C ALA A 414 -24.48 -31.00 -11.22
N GLN A 415 -23.44 -30.65 -11.98
CA GLN A 415 -22.05 -30.98 -11.67
C GLN A 415 -21.12 -29.97 -12.34
N PHE A 416 -20.13 -29.49 -11.61
CA PHE A 416 -19.13 -28.55 -12.12
C PHE A 416 -17.78 -28.74 -11.41
N ASP A 417 -16.73 -28.13 -11.95
CA ASP A 417 -15.39 -28.13 -11.36
C ASP A 417 -15.30 -27.03 -10.30
N GLY A 418 -15.34 -27.43 -9.03
CA GLY A 418 -15.26 -26.52 -7.87
C GLY A 418 -13.84 -26.29 -7.38
N LYS A 419 -12.83 -26.87 -8.04
CA LYS A 419 -11.43 -26.86 -7.58
C LYS A 419 -11.24 -27.45 -6.17
N PHE A 420 -12.13 -28.35 -5.76
CA PHE A 420 -12.07 -28.99 -4.46
C PHE A 420 -10.91 -30.00 -4.40
N THR A 421 -10.14 -29.94 -3.33
CA THR A 421 -9.02 -30.83 -3.04
C THR A 421 -9.05 -31.28 -1.58
N LYS A 422 -8.18 -32.24 -1.26
CA LYS A 422 -8.12 -32.82 0.08
C LYS A 422 -7.77 -31.76 1.13
N ASN A 423 -8.55 -31.75 2.21
CA ASN A 423 -8.51 -30.81 3.34
C ASN A 423 -9.13 -29.43 3.09
N ASP A 424 -9.73 -29.21 1.93
CA ASP A 424 -10.51 -27.99 1.69
C ASP A 424 -11.78 -27.98 2.56
N GLY A 425 -12.21 -26.79 2.95
CA GLY A 425 -13.51 -26.56 3.57
C GLY A 425 -14.63 -26.60 2.54
N PHE A 426 -15.77 -27.16 2.90
CA PHE A 426 -16.96 -27.23 2.04
C PHE A 426 -18.22 -26.94 2.86
N ALA A 427 -19.03 -25.98 2.40
CA ALA A 427 -20.32 -25.64 3.02
C ALA A 427 -21.24 -25.02 1.97
N VAL A 428 -22.51 -24.86 2.34
CA VAL A 428 -23.52 -24.14 1.56
C VAL A 428 -24.24 -23.14 2.45
N GLY A 429 -24.79 -22.08 1.85
CA GLY A 429 -25.62 -21.08 2.54
C GLY A 429 -25.86 -19.81 1.71
N ASP A 430 -26.91 -19.06 2.02
CA ASP A 430 -27.36 -17.86 1.30
C ASP A 430 -26.49 -16.64 1.60
N VAL A 431 -25.24 -16.68 1.16
CA VAL A 431 -24.26 -15.61 1.41
C VAL A 431 -24.49 -14.37 0.56
N ASN A 432 -25.30 -14.47 -0.49
CA ASN A 432 -25.66 -13.35 -1.36
C ASN A 432 -26.97 -12.65 -0.91
N GLY A 433 -27.86 -13.35 -0.21
CA GLY A 433 -29.15 -12.86 0.33
C GLY A 433 -30.31 -12.92 -0.68
N ASP A 434 -30.28 -13.85 -1.63
CA ASP A 434 -31.32 -14.01 -2.67
C ASP A 434 -32.34 -15.12 -2.38
N GLY A 435 -32.19 -15.80 -1.23
CA GLY A 435 -33.02 -16.91 -0.79
C GLY A 435 -32.64 -18.25 -1.41
N LYS A 436 -31.41 -18.38 -1.94
CA LYS A 436 -30.83 -19.64 -2.39
C LYS A 436 -29.45 -19.81 -1.79
N ASP A 437 -29.10 -21.05 -1.49
CA ASP A 437 -27.78 -21.34 -0.98
C ASP A 437 -26.73 -21.33 -2.09
N GLU A 438 -25.64 -20.63 -1.83
CA GLU A 438 -24.42 -20.74 -2.62
C GLU A 438 -23.61 -21.98 -2.22
N ILE A 439 -22.75 -22.44 -3.14
CA ILE A 439 -21.74 -23.46 -2.84
C ILE A 439 -20.41 -22.79 -2.52
N LEU A 440 -19.85 -23.08 -1.34
CA LEU A 440 -18.59 -22.53 -0.88
C LEU A 440 -17.50 -23.62 -0.79
N VAL A 441 -16.38 -23.37 -1.47
CA VAL A 441 -15.15 -24.17 -1.40
C VAL A 441 -14.03 -23.30 -0.84
N VAL A 442 -13.38 -23.72 0.24
CA VAL A 442 -12.29 -22.97 0.85
C VAL A 442 -10.99 -23.75 0.78
N GLY A 443 -10.02 -23.21 0.04
CA GLY A 443 -8.75 -23.87 -0.24
C GLY A 443 -7.76 -23.78 0.92
N ASP A 444 -7.13 -24.89 1.30
CA ASP A 444 -6.06 -24.87 2.32
C ASP A 444 -4.68 -24.48 1.75
N ILE A 445 -4.47 -24.69 0.45
CA ILE A 445 -3.23 -24.32 -0.27
C ILE A 445 -3.26 -22.88 -0.76
N ASP A 446 -4.38 -22.42 -1.30
CA ASP A 446 -4.51 -21.07 -1.85
C ASP A 446 -5.13 -20.06 -0.88
N HIS A 447 -5.59 -20.54 0.28
CA HIS A 447 -6.15 -19.72 1.35
C HIS A 447 -7.41 -18.92 0.97
N THR A 448 -8.07 -19.25 -0.14
CA THR A 448 -9.21 -18.50 -0.68
C THR A 448 -10.55 -19.20 -0.47
N VAL A 449 -11.61 -18.42 -0.22
CA VAL A 449 -13.00 -18.86 -0.36
C VAL A 449 -13.46 -18.62 -1.79
N LYS A 450 -13.98 -19.66 -2.44
CA LYS A 450 -14.62 -19.61 -3.76
C LYS A 450 -16.10 -19.88 -3.60
N ILE A 451 -16.92 -19.00 -4.16
CA ILE A 451 -18.38 -19.03 -4.01
C ILE A 451 -18.99 -19.25 -5.39
N PHE A 452 -19.84 -20.26 -5.53
CA PHE A 452 -20.44 -20.68 -6.80
C PHE A 452 -21.96 -20.72 -6.70
N ASP A 453 -22.63 -20.43 -7.82
CA ASP A 453 -24.04 -20.77 -8.01
C ASP A 453 -24.22 -22.27 -8.32
N ILE A 454 -25.47 -22.76 -8.35
CA ILE A 454 -25.82 -24.14 -8.71
C ILE A 454 -25.29 -24.59 -10.10
N ASN A 455 -25.01 -23.66 -11.01
CA ASN A 455 -24.49 -23.96 -12.34
C ASN A 455 -22.95 -24.01 -12.40
N GLY A 456 -22.27 -23.71 -11.29
CA GLY A 456 -20.82 -23.59 -11.21
C GLY A 456 -20.27 -22.24 -11.67
N SER A 457 -21.11 -21.22 -11.80
CA SER A 457 -20.66 -19.85 -12.07
C SER A 457 -20.09 -19.27 -10.79
N LYS A 458 -18.83 -18.82 -10.82
CA LYS A 458 -18.19 -18.19 -9.66
C LYS A 458 -18.78 -16.80 -9.42
N ILE A 459 -19.40 -16.62 -8.25
CA ILE A 459 -20.00 -15.36 -7.78
C ILE A 459 -18.92 -14.46 -7.17
N SER A 460 -18.02 -15.02 -6.36
CA SER A 460 -16.95 -14.27 -5.73
C SER A 460 -15.79 -15.17 -5.31
N GLU A 461 -14.63 -14.56 -5.13
CA GLU A 461 -13.41 -15.19 -4.61
C GLU A 461 -12.65 -14.18 -3.77
N PHE A 462 -12.15 -14.59 -2.60
CA PHE A 462 -11.31 -13.75 -1.76
C PHE A 462 -10.45 -14.57 -0.81
N GLU A 463 -9.32 -14.02 -0.42
CA GLU A 463 -8.43 -14.62 0.57
C GLU A 463 -9.04 -14.52 1.96
N CYS A 464 -9.07 -15.65 2.66
CA CYS A 464 -9.50 -15.74 4.04
C CYS A 464 -8.44 -16.42 4.91
N GLY A 465 -7.24 -16.74 4.40
CA GLY A 465 -6.14 -17.32 5.15
C GLY A 465 -6.30 -18.80 5.53
N PHE A 466 -7.34 -19.51 5.06
CA PHE A 466 -7.73 -20.86 5.53
C PHE A 466 -6.59 -21.87 5.41
N SER A 467 -6.45 -22.76 6.40
CA SER A 467 -5.35 -23.72 6.46
C SER A 467 -5.79 -25.10 6.97
N THR A 468 -4.98 -26.13 6.69
CA THR A 468 -5.29 -27.52 7.04
C THR A 468 -5.58 -27.72 8.54
N GLY A 469 -6.85 -27.89 8.90
CA GLY A 469 -7.31 -28.10 10.27
C GLY A 469 -8.11 -26.94 10.86
N ASP A 470 -8.32 -25.86 10.10
CA ASP A 470 -9.27 -24.82 10.44
C ASP A 470 -10.72 -25.34 10.33
N GLY A 471 -11.62 -24.80 11.15
CA GLY A 471 -13.07 -25.02 11.06
C GLY A 471 -13.71 -24.05 10.06
N PHE A 472 -14.75 -24.50 9.37
CA PHE A 472 -15.47 -23.72 8.37
C PHE A 472 -16.97 -23.98 8.49
N ALA A 473 -17.78 -22.92 8.55
CA ALA A 473 -19.23 -22.99 8.55
C ALA A 473 -19.83 -21.72 7.95
N VAL A 474 -21.11 -21.77 7.60
CA VAL A 474 -21.88 -20.68 7.02
C VAL A 474 -23.22 -20.61 7.78
N GLY A 475 -23.74 -19.40 8.01
CA GLY A 475 -25.04 -19.20 8.65
C GLY A 475 -25.38 -17.73 8.95
N ASP A 476 -26.62 -17.43 9.30
CA ASP A 476 -27.15 -16.08 9.53
C ASP A 476 -26.96 -15.63 10.98
N VAL A 477 -25.70 -15.43 11.38
CA VAL A 477 -25.35 -15.01 12.75
C VAL A 477 -25.89 -13.62 13.13
N TYR A 478 -26.41 -12.85 12.16
CA TYR A 478 -26.92 -11.50 12.37
C TYR A 478 -28.45 -11.43 12.38
N GLY A 479 -29.16 -12.47 11.93
CA GLY A 479 -30.63 -12.49 11.78
C GLY A 479 -31.11 -11.56 10.66
N THR A 480 -30.34 -11.48 9.58
CA THR A 480 -30.60 -10.61 8.42
C THR A 480 -31.29 -11.33 7.26
N GLY A 481 -31.37 -12.66 7.31
CA GLY A 481 -31.72 -13.54 6.20
C GLY A 481 -30.60 -13.65 5.17
N LYS A 482 -29.35 -13.35 5.54
CA LYS A 482 -28.17 -13.45 4.69
C LYS A 482 -27.04 -14.06 5.49
N ASP A 483 -26.47 -15.14 4.97
CA ASP A 483 -25.46 -15.88 5.67
C ASP A 483 -24.10 -15.18 5.61
N VAL A 484 -23.31 -15.46 6.63
CA VAL A 484 -21.91 -15.09 6.70
C VAL A 484 -21.04 -16.32 6.76
N ILE A 485 -19.79 -16.12 6.34
CA ILE A 485 -18.77 -17.15 6.36
C ILE A 485 -18.03 -17.08 7.69
N VAL A 486 -17.92 -18.20 8.40
CA VAL A 486 -17.25 -18.28 9.70
C VAL A 486 -16.08 -19.26 9.61
N VAL A 487 -14.88 -18.77 9.94
CA VAL A 487 -13.63 -19.54 9.90
C VAL A 487 -13.02 -19.61 11.29
N ALA A 488 -12.78 -20.81 11.80
CA ALA A 488 -12.15 -21.04 13.10
C ALA A 488 -10.70 -21.50 12.93
N ARG A 489 -9.75 -20.74 13.48
CA ARG A 489 -8.32 -20.92 13.27
C ARG A 489 -7.71 -21.88 14.26
N HIS A 490 -7.12 -22.96 13.78
CA HIS A 490 -6.51 -23.95 14.68
C HIS A 490 -5.17 -23.51 15.28
N LEU A 491 -4.41 -22.65 14.59
CA LEU A 491 -3.11 -22.17 15.06
C LEU A 491 -3.24 -21.04 16.09
N SER A 492 -4.22 -20.16 15.93
CA SER A 492 -4.43 -19.00 16.81
C SER A 492 -5.56 -19.19 17.82
N GLY A 493 -6.48 -20.12 17.58
CA GLY A 493 -7.71 -20.32 18.38
C GLY A 493 -8.81 -19.29 18.11
N VAL A 494 -8.60 -18.37 17.17
CA VAL A 494 -9.52 -17.27 16.86
C VAL A 494 -10.60 -17.73 15.88
N VAL A 495 -11.83 -17.28 16.09
CA VAL A 495 -12.94 -17.38 15.14
C VAL A 495 -13.06 -16.05 14.41
N GLU A 496 -13.17 -16.09 13.08
CA GLU A 496 -13.26 -14.93 12.19
C GLU A 496 -14.54 -15.01 11.36
N ILE A 497 -15.21 -13.87 11.17
CA ILE A 497 -16.48 -13.78 10.44
C ILE A 497 -16.25 -12.92 9.19
N PHE A 498 -16.68 -13.41 8.03
CA PHE A 498 -16.57 -12.76 6.73
C PHE A 498 -17.94 -12.60 6.07
N SER A 499 -18.17 -11.48 5.38
CA SER A 499 -19.41 -11.23 4.63
C SER A 499 -19.13 -10.85 3.17
N LEU A 500 -19.95 -11.38 2.26
CA LEU A 500 -19.94 -10.99 0.84
C LEU A 500 -20.28 -9.50 0.64
N GLY A 501 -21.05 -8.91 1.57
CA GLY A 501 -21.54 -7.53 1.52
C GLY A 501 -20.64 -6.49 2.20
N GLY A 502 -19.40 -6.82 2.58
CA GLY A 502 -18.43 -5.82 3.00
C GLY A 502 -18.20 -4.84 1.85
N ARG A 503 -18.81 -3.66 1.91
CA ARG A 503 -18.60 -2.60 0.92
C ARG A 503 -17.09 -2.37 0.82
N GLU A 504 -16.52 -2.58 -0.35
CA GLU A 504 -15.16 -2.14 -0.63
C GLU A 504 -15.13 -0.63 -0.37
N LYS A 505 -14.16 -0.20 0.43
CA LYS A 505 -14.01 1.20 0.81
C LYS A 505 -12.69 1.69 0.27
N ALA A 506 -12.70 2.85 -0.37
CA ALA A 506 -11.48 3.61 -0.58
C ALA A 506 -11.35 4.62 0.56
N TYR A 507 -10.15 4.77 1.10
CA TYR A 507 -9.79 5.87 1.99
C TYR A 507 -8.84 6.78 1.21
N VAL A 508 -9.35 7.92 0.78
CA VAL A 508 -8.59 8.94 0.06
C VAL A 508 -7.89 9.83 1.09
N PRO A 509 -6.56 9.96 1.05
CA PRO A 509 -5.83 10.84 1.96
C PRO A 509 -6.20 12.29 1.71
N LEU A 510 -6.36 13.02 2.81
CA LEU A 510 -6.68 14.44 2.79
C LEU A 510 -5.46 15.26 3.23
N THR A 511 -5.04 16.18 2.37
CA THR A 511 -3.90 17.08 2.61
C THR A 511 -4.39 18.47 3.04
N PRO A 512 -3.67 19.15 3.96
CA PRO A 512 -4.04 20.51 4.37
C PRO A 512 -3.84 21.54 3.25
N VAL A 513 -4.89 22.32 2.95
CA VAL A 513 -4.79 23.57 2.16
C VAL A 513 -4.34 24.67 3.10
N GLN A 514 -3.25 25.39 2.76
CA GLN A 514 -2.59 26.34 3.67
C GLN A 514 -2.59 27.77 3.14
N ASP A 515 -3.13 28.67 3.96
CA ASP A 515 -3.00 30.12 3.79
C ASP A 515 -2.06 30.68 4.88
N TYR A 516 -0.90 31.22 4.47
CA TYR A 516 0.16 31.71 5.38
C TYR A 516 0.50 30.76 6.56
N GLY A 517 0.41 29.44 6.34
CA GLY A 517 0.68 28.41 7.35
C GLY A 517 -0.51 28.04 8.25
N LEU A 518 -1.69 28.64 8.02
CA LEU A 518 -2.96 28.23 8.62
C LEU A 518 -3.70 27.29 7.69
N THR A 519 -4.19 26.17 8.21
CA THR A 519 -5.04 25.26 7.43
C THR A 519 -6.46 25.82 7.32
N THR A 520 -6.91 26.07 6.08
CA THR A 520 -8.25 26.58 5.76
C THR A 520 -9.20 25.47 5.34
N ALA A 521 -8.71 24.45 4.63
CA ALA A 521 -9.48 23.28 4.22
C ALA A 521 -8.60 22.04 4.14
N PHE A 522 -9.21 20.91 3.81
CA PHE A 522 -8.53 19.71 3.37
C PHE A 522 -8.88 19.38 1.93
N GLN A 523 -7.90 18.90 1.16
CA GLN A 523 -8.08 18.48 -0.22
C GLN A 523 -7.69 17.02 -0.40
N GLY A 524 -8.42 16.28 -1.23
CA GLY A 524 -8.07 14.91 -1.59
C GLY A 524 -8.48 14.61 -3.01
N GLN A 525 -7.81 13.64 -3.63
CA GLN A 525 -8.07 13.25 -5.02
C GLN A 525 -8.30 11.75 -5.12
N MET A 526 -9.37 11.35 -5.78
CA MET A 526 -9.63 9.96 -6.19
C MET A 526 -9.30 9.80 -7.67
N PHE A 527 -8.59 8.73 -8.03
CA PHE A 527 -8.24 8.43 -9.41
C PHE A 527 -8.89 7.12 -9.87
N TYR A 528 -9.46 7.12 -11.07
CA TYR A 528 -10.00 5.95 -11.75
C TYR A 528 -9.22 5.73 -13.07
N PRO A 529 -8.62 4.55 -13.27
CA PRO A 529 -7.88 4.24 -14.49
C PRO A 529 -8.81 4.08 -15.71
N ALA A 530 -8.22 4.10 -16.90
CA ALA A 530 -8.96 3.88 -18.15
C ALA A 530 -9.61 2.48 -18.17
N THR A 531 -10.83 2.42 -18.70
CA THR A 531 -11.61 1.20 -18.88
C THR A 531 -12.02 1.04 -20.34
N ASN A 532 -12.36 -0.19 -20.74
CA ASN A 532 -12.76 -0.48 -22.13
C ASN A 532 -14.22 -0.09 -22.44
N SER A 533 -14.95 0.49 -21.50
CA SER A 533 -16.38 0.81 -21.64
C SER A 533 -16.77 1.97 -20.72
N PRO A 534 -17.82 2.74 -21.06
CA PRO A 534 -18.36 3.78 -20.18
C PRO A 534 -18.62 3.28 -18.76
N LEU A 535 -18.31 4.11 -17.77
CA LEU A 535 -18.44 3.78 -16.36
C LEU A 535 -19.54 4.63 -15.73
N ASN A 536 -20.37 4.01 -14.89
CA ASN A 536 -21.32 4.70 -14.02
C ASN A 536 -20.87 4.50 -12.58
N LEU A 537 -20.28 5.54 -12.00
CA LEU A 537 -19.81 5.55 -10.63
C LEU A 537 -20.92 6.06 -9.73
N SER A 538 -21.25 5.31 -8.70
CA SER A 538 -22.19 5.69 -7.64
C SER A 538 -21.49 5.47 -6.31
N PHE A 539 -21.29 6.55 -5.54
CA PHE A 539 -20.61 6.45 -4.26
C PHE A 539 -21.07 7.46 -3.21
N ASP A 540 -20.91 7.06 -1.95
CA ASP A 540 -21.07 7.92 -0.77
C ASP A 540 -19.71 8.30 -0.20
N ALA A 541 -19.46 9.59 -0.01
CA ALA A 541 -18.25 10.14 0.61
C ALA A 541 -18.49 10.54 2.07
N ARG A 542 -17.58 10.18 2.98
CA ARG A 542 -17.62 10.51 4.41
C ARG A 542 -16.26 10.94 4.96
N LEU A 543 -16.20 11.99 5.77
CA LEU A 543 -14.98 12.35 6.49
C LEU A 543 -14.72 11.37 7.65
N VAL A 544 -13.53 10.75 7.66
CA VAL A 544 -13.06 9.83 8.69
C VAL A 544 -11.68 10.24 9.18
N TRP A 545 -11.55 10.36 10.50
CA TRP A 545 -10.30 10.60 11.19
C TRP A 545 -9.68 9.27 11.62
N PHE A 546 -8.48 8.99 11.13
CA PHE A 546 -7.67 7.85 11.52
C PHE A 546 -6.75 8.25 12.66
N VAL A 547 -6.95 7.67 13.83
CA VAL A 547 -6.00 7.76 14.93
C VAL A 547 -5.00 6.62 14.75
N LYS A 548 -3.80 6.95 14.30
CA LYS A 548 -2.73 5.99 14.08
C LYS A 548 -1.70 6.11 15.19
N GLY A 549 -1.33 4.97 15.77
CA GLY A 549 -0.22 4.89 16.71
C GLY A 549 1.00 4.32 15.99
N ALA A 550 2.15 4.97 16.13
CA ALA A 550 3.41 4.34 15.76
C ALA A 550 3.67 3.22 16.78
N ASN A 551 3.83 1.99 16.30
CA ASN A 551 4.39 0.95 17.15
C ASN A 551 5.91 1.16 17.20
N ASP A 552 6.42 1.70 18.31
CA ASP A 552 7.86 1.77 18.56
C ASP A 552 8.41 0.38 18.95
N ASP A 553 8.19 -0.62 18.09
CA ASP A 553 8.93 -1.87 18.19
C ASP A 553 10.32 -1.58 17.61
N PHE A 554 11.24 -1.24 18.51
CA PHE A 554 12.66 -1.07 18.25
C PHE A 554 13.35 -2.41 17.91
N THR A 555 12.76 -3.22 17.03
CA THR A 555 13.56 -4.20 16.29
C THR A 555 14.31 -3.40 15.26
N ALA A 556 15.57 -3.08 15.55
CA ALA A 556 16.49 -2.48 14.59
C ALA A 556 16.39 -3.26 13.27
N LYS A 557 16.39 -2.49 12.18
CA LYS A 557 16.19 -2.92 10.80
C LYS A 557 17.06 -4.10 10.38
N ASP A 558 18.19 -4.31 11.03
CA ASP A 558 19.11 -5.37 10.64
C ASP A 558 18.77 -6.70 11.34
N GLU A 559 18.39 -7.72 10.58
CA GLU A 559 18.27 -9.10 11.05
C GLU A 559 19.60 -9.86 10.99
N ILE A 560 19.63 -11.00 11.70
CA ILE A 560 20.74 -11.94 11.63
C ILE A 560 20.38 -13.07 10.68
N ILE A 561 21.15 -13.19 9.60
CA ILE A 561 20.91 -14.17 8.55
C ILE A 561 21.96 -15.27 8.62
N VAL A 562 21.48 -16.51 8.68
CA VAL A 562 22.31 -17.72 8.79
C VAL A 562 21.98 -18.68 7.66
N ALA A 563 22.95 -18.95 6.80
CA ALA A 563 22.82 -19.97 5.76
C ALA A 563 23.48 -21.28 6.20
N GLY A 564 22.67 -22.32 6.42
CA GLY A 564 23.13 -23.62 6.88
C GLY A 564 23.64 -24.52 5.76
N ASP A 565 24.91 -24.94 5.82
CA ASP A 565 25.61 -25.63 4.72
C ASP A 565 25.14 -27.09 4.50
N ILE A 566 24.78 -27.80 5.56
CA ILE A 566 24.24 -29.18 5.54
C ILE A 566 22.74 -29.18 5.29
N SER A 567 22.05 -28.11 5.69
CA SER A 567 20.60 -28.02 5.58
C SER A 567 20.11 -27.39 4.29
N HIS A 568 20.99 -26.77 3.48
CA HIS A 568 20.63 -25.98 2.30
C HIS A 568 19.56 -24.93 2.59
N LYS A 569 19.61 -24.33 3.79
CA LYS A 569 18.53 -23.47 4.31
C LYS A 569 19.07 -22.17 4.82
N VAL A 570 18.42 -21.09 4.43
CA VAL A 570 18.59 -19.78 5.07
C VAL A 570 17.64 -19.71 6.26
N LYS A 571 18.12 -19.18 7.38
CA LYS A 571 17.35 -18.89 8.59
C LYS A 571 17.59 -17.42 8.92
N ILE A 572 16.51 -16.68 9.11
CA ILE A 572 16.54 -15.27 9.49
C ILE A 572 16.07 -15.19 10.95
N PHE A 573 16.85 -14.52 11.79
CA PHE A 573 16.56 -14.34 13.20
C PHE A 573 16.39 -12.85 13.51
N GLY A 574 15.30 -12.56 14.22
CA GLY A 574 15.11 -11.27 14.85
C GLY A 574 16.00 -11.14 16.08
N LEU A 575 16.12 -9.92 16.57
CA LEU A 575 17.04 -9.56 17.64
C LEU A 575 16.64 -10.09 19.01
N ASP A 576 15.38 -10.46 19.18
CA ASP A 576 14.85 -11.17 20.32
C ASP A 576 15.24 -12.67 20.34
N GLY A 577 15.92 -13.14 19.29
CA GLY A 577 16.32 -14.53 19.09
C GLY A 577 15.21 -15.42 18.52
N ASN A 578 14.03 -14.86 18.22
CA ASN A 578 12.99 -15.57 17.51
C ASN A 578 13.35 -15.67 16.03
N ARG A 579 12.99 -16.81 15.43
CA ARG A 579 13.20 -17.01 14.00
C ARG A 579 12.10 -16.27 13.24
N VAL A 580 12.49 -15.29 12.43
CA VAL A 580 11.62 -14.50 11.58
C VAL A 580 11.22 -15.31 10.36
N ASN A 581 12.20 -15.91 9.65
CA ASN A 581 11.91 -16.73 8.49
C ASN A 581 12.87 -17.92 8.31
N ARG A 582 12.49 -18.87 7.45
CA ARG A 582 13.30 -20.02 7.05
C ARG A 582 12.84 -20.58 5.70
N TYR A 583 13.75 -20.67 4.75
CA TYR A 583 13.48 -21.21 3.42
C TYR A 583 14.65 -22.04 2.88
N ASP A 584 14.37 -22.82 1.83
CA ASP A 584 15.37 -23.59 1.10
C ASP A 584 16.11 -22.68 0.11
N SER A 585 17.43 -22.81 0.05
CA SER A 585 18.30 -22.08 -0.86
C SER A 585 19.27 -23.04 -1.55
N LYS A 586 19.99 -22.56 -2.56
CA LYS A 586 21.06 -23.34 -3.19
C LYS A 586 22.35 -23.43 -2.38
N PHE A 587 22.45 -22.72 -1.26
CA PHE A 587 23.68 -22.63 -0.47
C PHE A 587 24.17 -24.02 -0.02
N SER A 588 25.46 -24.29 -0.25
CA SER A 588 26.14 -25.51 0.15
C SER A 588 27.59 -25.21 0.57
N LYS A 589 28.23 -26.17 1.24
CA LYS A 589 29.61 -26.00 1.74
C LYS A 589 30.59 -25.50 0.68
N GLY A 590 31.09 -24.27 0.79
CA GLY A 590 32.08 -23.67 -0.13
C GLY A 590 31.48 -22.85 -1.27
N ASP A 591 30.18 -22.55 -1.18
CA ASP A 591 29.50 -21.50 -1.94
C ASP A 591 29.70 -20.15 -1.24
N GLY A 592 29.52 -19.05 -1.98
CA GLY A 592 29.56 -17.69 -1.44
C GLY A 592 28.23 -17.29 -0.81
N PHE A 593 28.27 -16.44 0.21
CA PHE A 593 27.08 -15.93 0.89
C PHE A 593 27.28 -14.47 1.29
N ALA A 594 26.39 -13.59 0.85
CA ALA A 594 26.36 -12.18 1.18
C ALA A 594 24.90 -11.69 1.27
N VAL A 595 24.70 -10.51 1.83
CA VAL A 595 23.39 -9.86 1.97
C VAL A 595 23.55 -8.38 1.62
N GLY A 596 22.55 -7.78 0.97
CA GLY A 596 22.56 -6.36 0.62
C GLY A 596 21.48 -5.93 -0.40
N ASP A 597 21.13 -4.64 -0.45
CA ASP A 597 20.09 -4.06 -1.33
C ASP A 597 20.56 -3.94 -2.78
N VAL A 598 20.57 -5.07 -3.49
CA VAL A 598 21.04 -5.15 -4.88
C VAL A 598 19.97 -4.73 -5.89
N ASN A 599 18.72 -4.58 -5.47
CA ASN A 599 17.60 -4.21 -6.33
C ASN A 599 17.23 -2.71 -6.22
N GLY A 600 17.58 -2.06 -5.10
CA GLY A 600 17.36 -0.66 -4.77
C GLY A 600 15.95 -0.34 -4.25
N ASP A 601 15.31 -1.27 -3.54
CA ASP A 601 13.99 -1.08 -2.92
C ASP A 601 14.07 -0.71 -1.44
N GLY A 602 15.29 -0.59 -0.90
CA GLY A 602 15.57 -0.28 0.49
C GLY A 602 15.47 -1.49 1.44
N LYS A 603 15.38 -2.71 0.89
CA LYS A 603 15.49 -3.98 1.62
C LYS A 603 16.68 -4.77 1.08
N ASP A 604 17.32 -5.54 1.96
CA ASP A 604 18.47 -6.34 1.59
C ASP A 604 18.04 -7.71 1.01
N GLU A 605 18.68 -8.12 -0.07
CA GLU A 605 18.53 -9.47 -0.63
C GLU A 605 19.57 -10.44 -0.09
N VAL A 606 19.25 -11.73 -0.13
CA VAL A 606 20.21 -12.80 0.13
C VAL A 606 20.87 -13.26 -1.18
N VAL A 607 22.20 -13.08 -1.27
CA VAL A 607 22.99 -13.38 -2.45
C VAL A 607 23.85 -14.64 -2.24
N VAL A 608 23.70 -15.62 -3.13
CA VAL A 608 24.39 -16.92 -3.07
C VAL A 608 25.16 -17.19 -4.35
N GLY A 609 26.48 -17.36 -4.25
CA GLY A 609 27.32 -17.80 -5.37
C GLY A 609 27.55 -19.31 -5.37
N ASP A 610 27.03 -20.04 -6.37
CA ASP A 610 27.15 -21.50 -6.43
C ASP A 610 28.43 -21.91 -7.17
N LYS A 611 29.34 -22.57 -6.47
CA LYS A 611 30.62 -23.04 -7.05
C LYS A 611 30.46 -24.14 -8.11
N LYS A 612 29.29 -24.81 -8.18
CA LYS A 612 29.07 -25.97 -9.07
C LYS A 612 28.65 -25.53 -10.46
N ASP A 613 27.77 -24.54 -10.53
CA ASP A 613 27.22 -24.04 -11.79
C ASP A 613 27.67 -22.61 -12.12
N HIS A 614 28.48 -22.00 -11.25
CA HIS A 614 29.15 -20.71 -11.40
C HIS A 614 28.23 -19.48 -11.34
N ASN A 615 26.93 -19.68 -11.07
CA ASN A 615 25.94 -18.62 -11.10
C ASN A 615 25.76 -17.96 -9.73
N ILE A 616 25.20 -16.75 -9.76
CA ILE A 616 24.73 -16.04 -8.57
C ILE A 616 23.21 -16.13 -8.49
N TYR A 617 22.69 -16.43 -7.31
CA TYR A 617 21.27 -16.50 -6.99
C TYR A 617 20.91 -15.42 -5.99
N ILE A 618 19.86 -14.65 -6.29
CA ILE A 618 19.38 -13.56 -5.45
C ILE A 618 17.99 -13.94 -4.95
N TYR A 619 17.83 -14.01 -3.63
CA TYR A 619 16.58 -14.34 -2.95
C TYR A 619 16.09 -13.14 -2.14
N SER A 620 14.77 -12.98 -2.03
CA SER A 620 14.17 -12.08 -1.04
C SER A 620 14.33 -12.64 0.39
N GLY A 621 14.05 -11.83 1.42
CA GLY A 621 13.99 -12.32 2.80
C GLY A 621 12.91 -13.33 3.07
N GLU A 622 11.88 -13.36 2.23
CA GLU A 622 10.74 -14.27 2.26
C GLU A 622 11.14 -15.64 1.67
N GLY A 623 12.24 -15.68 0.91
CA GLY A 623 12.76 -16.88 0.26
C GLY A 623 12.35 -17.07 -1.18
N GLU A 624 11.77 -16.04 -1.80
CA GLU A 624 11.48 -16.05 -3.24
C GLU A 624 12.78 -15.85 -4.02
N LEU A 625 13.01 -16.67 -5.05
CA LEU A 625 14.13 -16.47 -5.96
C LEU A 625 13.80 -15.32 -6.92
N LEU A 626 14.28 -14.12 -6.60
CA LEU A 626 14.07 -12.92 -7.41
C LEU A 626 14.84 -13.02 -8.74
N LYS A 627 16.08 -13.52 -8.70
CA LYS A 627 16.93 -13.55 -9.89
C LYS A 627 18.02 -14.60 -9.87
N THR A 628 18.39 -15.06 -11.06
CA THR A 628 19.62 -15.83 -11.32
C THR A 628 20.48 -15.06 -12.31
N ILE A 629 21.73 -14.77 -11.94
CA ILE A 629 22.74 -14.19 -12.83
C ILE A 629 23.56 -15.33 -13.39
N TYR A 630 23.45 -15.51 -14.71
CA TYR A 630 24.21 -16.52 -15.44
C TYR A 630 25.59 -16.00 -15.81
N LEU A 631 26.63 -16.56 -15.21
CA LEU A 631 28.02 -16.19 -15.46
C LEU A 631 28.76 -17.32 -16.19
N ASP A 632 29.64 -16.95 -17.11
CA ASP A 632 30.50 -17.92 -17.79
C ASP A 632 31.54 -18.49 -16.81
N SER A 633 32.03 -19.70 -17.06
CA SER A 633 32.95 -20.40 -16.13
C SER A 633 34.28 -19.69 -15.84
N SER A 634 34.65 -18.67 -16.63
CA SER A 634 35.85 -17.85 -16.39
C SER A 634 35.58 -16.67 -15.45
N ASP A 635 34.34 -16.21 -15.38
CA ASP A 635 33.95 -14.95 -14.72
C ASP A 635 32.93 -15.19 -13.58
N GLY A 636 32.46 -16.44 -13.46
CA GLY A 636 31.48 -16.88 -12.47
C GLY A 636 32.12 -17.44 -11.20
N PHE A 637 31.28 -17.64 -10.18
CA PHE A 637 31.72 -18.02 -8.84
C PHE A 637 32.29 -19.44 -8.81
N THR A 638 33.46 -19.61 -8.21
CA THR A 638 34.10 -20.92 -8.04
C THR A 638 34.49 -21.17 -6.60
N LYS A 639 34.97 -22.38 -6.33
CA LYS A 639 35.35 -22.77 -4.98
C LYS A 639 36.57 -21.97 -4.55
N ASN A 640 36.46 -21.33 -3.37
CA ASN A 640 37.43 -20.44 -2.70
C ASN A 640 37.39 -18.98 -3.15
N ASP A 641 36.50 -18.59 -4.06
CA ASP A 641 36.30 -17.19 -4.39
C ASP A 641 35.63 -16.45 -3.23
N GLY A 642 35.91 -15.15 -3.12
CA GLY A 642 35.23 -14.23 -2.21
C GLY A 642 33.96 -13.69 -2.83
N LEU A 643 32.90 -13.55 -2.03
CA LEU A 643 31.65 -12.90 -2.42
C LEU A 643 31.29 -11.86 -1.35
N ALA A 644 30.99 -10.65 -1.79
CA ALA A 644 30.50 -9.57 -0.94
C ALA A 644 29.52 -8.69 -1.74
N VAL A 645 28.76 -7.88 -1.02
CA VAL A 645 27.80 -6.91 -1.58
C VAL A 645 28.07 -5.56 -0.88
N GLY A 646 27.92 -4.46 -1.61
CA GLY A 646 28.07 -3.09 -1.08
C GLY A 646 28.02 -2.01 -2.17
N ASP A 647 27.70 -0.78 -1.79
CA ASP A 647 27.59 0.38 -2.69
C ASP A 647 28.97 0.97 -2.99
N VAL A 648 29.63 0.42 -4.00
CA VAL A 648 30.99 0.84 -4.40
C VAL A 648 30.97 2.00 -5.40
N ASN A 649 29.82 2.57 -5.72
CA ASN A 649 29.70 3.64 -6.72
C ASN A 649 28.87 4.86 -6.28
N ARG A 650 28.26 4.79 -5.09
CA ARG A 650 27.48 5.83 -4.42
C ARG A 650 26.13 6.14 -5.05
N ASP A 651 25.53 5.22 -5.80
CA ASP A 651 24.20 5.41 -6.38
C ASP A 651 23.06 5.01 -5.42
N GLY A 652 23.39 4.48 -4.24
CA GLY A 652 22.45 4.01 -3.24
C GLY A 652 21.87 2.62 -3.54
N LYS A 653 22.42 1.89 -4.52
CA LYS A 653 22.18 0.47 -4.75
C LYS A 653 23.46 -0.29 -4.54
N GLU A 654 23.37 -1.49 -3.99
CA GLU A 654 24.55 -2.27 -3.70
C GLU A 654 24.95 -3.17 -4.87
N GLU A 655 26.25 -3.22 -5.15
CA GLU A 655 26.82 -4.07 -6.18
C GLU A 655 27.13 -5.47 -5.65
N ILE A 656 27.27 -6.43 -6.57
CA ILE A 656 27.79 -7.77 -6.28
C ILE A 656 29.26 -7.82 -6.66
N ILE A 657 30.13 -8.12 -5.68
CA ILE A 657 31.58 -8.17 -5.86
C ILE A 657 32.08 -9.61 -5.70
N ILE A 658 32.78 -10.11 -6.72
CA ILE A 658 33.41 -11.44 -6.74
C ILE A 658 34.93 -11.29 -6.81
N ALA A 659 35.64 -11.83 -5.82
CA ALA A 659 37.10 -11.88 -5.81
C ALA A 659 37.60 -13.29 -6.16
N HIS A 660 38.29 -13.41 -7.29
CA HIS A 660 38.68 -14.69 -7.86
C HIS A 660 40.02 -15.19 -7.29
N ASP A 661 40.08 -16.45 -6.86
CA ASP A 661 41.32 -17.03 -6.31
C ASP A 661 42.32 -17.45 -7.40
N THR A 662 41.85 -17.73 -8.63
CA THR A 662 42.66 -18.29 -9.71
C THR A 662 43.41 -17.26 -10.54
N ASP A 663 42.81 -16.10 -10.79
CA ASP A 663 43.41 -15.00 -11.55
C ASP A 663 43.67 -13.74 -10.70
N HIS A 664 43.35 -13.80 -9.40
CA HIS A 664 43.59 -12.77 -8.38
C HIS A 664 42.73 -11.51 -8.49
N ASP A 665 41.84 -11.44 -9.48
CA ASP A 665 41.13 -10.23 -9.86
C ASP A 665 39.79 -10.09 -9.14
N ILE A 666 39.27 -8.85 -9.16
CA ILE A 666 37.97 -8.51 -8.58
C ILE A 666 37.02 -8.10 -9.69
N PHE A 667 35.83 -8.69 -9.70
CA PHE A 667 34.76 -8.42 -10.66
C PHE A 667 33.58 -7.78 -9.93
N ILE A 668 32.99 -6.75 -10.53
CA ILE A 668 31.88 -5.98 -9.96
C ILE A 668 30.70 -6.01 -10.93
N TYR A 669 29.53 -6.35 -10.43
CA TYR A 669 28.29 -6.49 -11.18
C TYR A 669 27.16 -5.72 -10.50
N TYR A 670 26.27 -5.11 -11.28
CA TYR A 670 24.98 -4.66 -10.75
C TYR A 670 24.12 -5.85 -10.31
N GLY A 671 23.18 -5.66 -9.38
CA GLY A 671 22.21 -6.70 -8.99
C GLY A 671 21.37 -7.27 -10.14
N ASN A 672 21.26 -6.53 -11.25
CA ASN A 672 20.62 -7.03 -12.46
C ASN A 672 21.50 -8.01 -13.29
N GLY A 673 22.74 -8.26 -12.89
CA GLY A 673 23.72 -9.13 -13.56
C GLY A 673 24.58 -8.45 -14.62
N THR A 674 24.43 -7.14 -14.83
CA THR A 674 25.25 -6.39 -15.79
C THR A 674 26.65 -6.18 -15.21
N PHE A 675 27.67 -6.60 -15.96
CA PHE A 675 29.07 -6.38 -15.60
C PHE A 675 29.41 -4.89 -15.62
N ILE A 676 29.98 -4.40 -14.52
CA ILE A 676 30.42 -3.01 -14.39
C ILE A 676 31.87 -2.91 -14.82
N ARG A 677 32.76 -3.62 -14.10
CA ARG A 677 34.21 -3.53 -14.29
C ARG A 677 34.98 -4.65 -13.60
N ARG A 678 36.23 -4.80 -14.00
CA ARG A 678 37.23 -5.73 -13.44
C ARG A 678 38.44 -4.94 -12.95
N ILE A 679 38.84 -5.17 -11.70
CA ILE A 679 40.09 -4.67 -11.15
C ILE A 679 41.16 -5.73 -11.39
N ASN A 680 42.15 -5.42 -12.22
CA ASN A 680 43.25 -6.33 -12.55
C ASN A 680 44.36 -6.20 -11.52
N LEU A 681 44.65 -7.28 -10.81
CA LEU A 681 45.58 -7.36 -9.71
C LEU A 681 46.67 -8.41 -10.00
N ASP A 682 47.83 -8.25 -9.38
CA ASP A 682 48.91 -9.23 -9.44
C ASP A 682 48.83 -10.18 -8.24
N GLU A 683 49.59 -11.28 -8.28
CA GLU A 683 49.69 -12.24 -7.15
C GLU A 683 50.06 -11.54 -5.83
N LYS A 684 50.76 -10.39 -5.89
CA LYS A 684 51.10 -9.64 -4.69
C LYS A 684 49.88 -8.99 -4.04
N ASN A 685 49.05 -8.30 -4.80
CA ASN A 685 47.97 -7.45 -4.26
C ASN A 685 46.58 -8.08 -4.39
N GLY A 686 46.39 -9.04 -5.30
CA GLY A 686 45.10 -9.65 -5.57
C GLY A 686 44.71 -10.77 -4.60
N PHE A 687 43.50 -11.27 -4.80
CA PHE A 687 42.87 -12.24 -3.91
C PHE A 687 43.44 -13.65 -4.11
N GLU A 688 43.54 -14.40 -3.02
CA GLU A 688 43.98 -15.80 -3.02
C GLU A 688 43.18 -16.62 -2.02
N LYS A 689 43.18 -17.94 -2.21
CA LYS A 689 42.59 -18.89 -1.26
C LYS A 689 43.05 -18.61 0.18
N ASP A 690 42.10 -18.67 1.11
CA ASP A 690 42.28 -18.42 2.56
C ASP A 690 42.53 -16.95 2.94
N ASN A 691 42.46 -16.00 2.01
CA ASN A 691 42.51 -14.56 2.30
C ASN A 691 41.19 -14.08 2.93
N GLY A 692 41.24 -12.98 3.68
CA GLY A 692 40.04 -12.26 4.12
C GLY A 692 39.52 -11.36 3.01
N PHE A 693 38.20 -11.30 2.83
CA PHE A 693 37.52 -10.47 1.85
C PHE A 693 36.24 -9.89 2.44
N ALA A 694 36.04 -8.58 2.32
CA ALA A 694 34.85 -7.88 2.76
C ALA A 694 34.70 -6.57 1.97
N VAL A 695 33.49 -6.01 1.99
CA VAL A 695 33.15 -4.72 1.41
C VAL A 695 32.43 -3.89 2.49
N GLY A 696 32.69 -2.59 2.52
CA GLY A 696 32.03 -1.65 3.42
C GLY A 696 32.80 -0.32 3.53
N ASP A 697 32.09 0.74 3.88
CA ASP A 697 32.62 2.09 4.07
C ASP A 697 33.71 2.12 5.18
N THR A 698 34.96 2.30 4.76
CA THR A 698 36.12 2.31 5.66
C THR A 698 36.61 3.70 6.06
N ASP A 699 36.19 4.74 5.33
CA ASP A 699 36.66 6.12 5.55
C ASP A 699 35.54 7.14 5.85
N GLY A 700 34.29 6.65 5.93
CA GLY A 700 33.11 7.38 6.32
C GLY A 700 32.58 8.32 5.25
N ASP A 701 33.01 8.14 3.99
CA ASP A 701 32.60 9.01 2.90
C ASP A 701 31.27 8.57 2.26
N GLY A 702 30.78 7.37 2.57
CA GLY A 702 29.53 6.79 2.06
C GLY A 702 29.65 6.02 0.74
N GLU A 703 30.85 5.80 0.22
CA GLU A 703 31.18 4.75 -0.73
C GLU A 703 31.77 3.55 0.02
N ASP A 704 31.43 2.33 -0.39
CA ASP A 704 32.00 1.14 0.20
C ASP A 704 33.36 0.78 -0.43
N GLU A 705 34.37 0.53 0.39
CA GLU A 705 35.65 0.02 -0.07
C GLU A 705 35.70 -1.50 -0.11
N ILE A 706 36.49 -2.03 -1.05
CA ILE A 706 36.78 -3.46 -1.15
C ILE A 706 38.07 -3.78 -0.40
N VAL A 707 38.00 -4.66 0.59
CA VAL A 707 39.10 -4.91 1.52
C VAL A 707 39.61 -6.35 1.44
N ILE A 708 40.92 -6.51 1.23
CA ILE A 708 41.62 -7.80 1.21
C ILE A 708 42.63 -7.89 2.35
N GLY A 709 42.48 -8.90 3.20
CA GLY A 709 43.46 -9.26 4.22
C GLY A 709 44.32 -10.45 3.79
N LYS A 710 45.63 -10.26 3.60
CA LYS A 710 46.54 -11.32 3.11
C LYS A 710 47.94 -11.32 3.70
N TYR A 711 48.66 -12.44 3.52
CA TYR A 711 50.09 -12.55 3.82
C TYR A 711 50.92 -12.36 2.56
N ILE A 712 51.82 -11.37 2.58
CA ILE A 712 52.76 -11.13 1.49
C ILE A 712 54.14 -11.65 1.90
N ALA A 713 54.65 -12.61 1.13
CA ALA A 713 55.96 -13.22 1.39
C ALA A 713 57.08 -12.17 1.41
N GLY A 714 57.72 -12.01 2.57
CA GLY A 714 58.82 -11.04 2.77
C GLY A 714 58.37 -9.67 3.28
N GLU A 715 57.07 -9.37 3.28
CA GLU A 715 56.51 -8.11 3.78
C GLU A 715 55.62 -8.30 5.03
N GLY A 716 55.12 -9.51 5.27
CA GLY A 716 54.29 -9.83 6.44
C GLY A 716 52.80 -9.81 6.10
N TYR A 717 51.94 -9.71 7.12
CA TYR A 717 50.50 -9.62 6.93
C TYR A 717 50.10 -8.17 6.62
N LYS A 718 49.19 -7.98 5.68
CA LYS A 718 48.70 -6.67 5.25
C LYS A 718 47.18 -6.66 5.07
N VAL A 719 46.61 -5.49 5.25
CA VAL A 719 45.27 -5.15 4.76
C VAL A 719 45.46 -4.22 3.57
N ILE A 720 44.78 -4.53 2.48
CA ILE A 720 44.79 -3.79 1.22
C ILE A 720 43.35 -3.34 0.97
N ILE A 721 43.17 -2.05 0.74
CA ILE A 721 41.87 -1.40 0.53
C ILE A 721 41.85 -0.87 -0.90
N TYR A 722 40.79 -1.19 -1.62
CA TYR A 722 40.53 -0.73 -2.98
C TYR A 722 39.28 0.13 -2.98
N SER A 723 39.36 1.33 -3.56
CA SER A 723 38.16 2.12 -3.81
C SER A 723 37.29 1.48 -4.89
N GLY A 724 36.04 1.93 -4.94
CA GLY A 724 35.10 1.74 -6.03
C GLY A 724 35.60 2.19 -7.40
N GLU A 725 36.73 2.91 -7.49
CA GLU A 725 37.44 3.25 -8.73
C GLU A 725 38.75 2.43 -8.96
N GLY A 726 39.24 1.72 -7.95
CA GLY A 726 40.43 0.86 -8.02
C GLY A 726 41.71 1.50 -7.47
N ASP A 727 41.60 2.64 -6.79
CA ASP A 727 42.71 3.23 -6.06
C ASP A 727 43.07 2.39 -4.83
N VAL A 728 44.36 2.30 -4.52
CA VAL A 728 44.87 1.35 -3.52
C VAL A 728 45.49 2.06 -2.32
N SER A 729 45.04 1.71 -1.12
CA SER A 729 45.72 1.99 0.14
C SER A 729 46.06 0.68 0.87
N GLN A 730 47.11 0.67 1.70
CA GLN A 730 47.50 -0.53 2.45
C GLN A 730 48.27 -0.18 3.72
N PHE A 731 48.13 -1.03 4.76
CA PHE A 731 48.88 -0.92 6.01
C PHE A 731 49.31 -2.29 6.55
N ASP A 732 50.38 -2.27 7.36
CA ASP A 732 50.97 -3.49 7.95
C ASP A 732 50.19 -3.96 9.18
N VAL A 733 49.95 -5.27 9.27
CA VAL A 733 49.42 -5.91 10.49
C VAL A 733 50.39 -6.95 11.04
N TYR A 734 50.45 -7.08 12.36
CA TYR A 734 51.50 -7.84 13.04
C TYR A 734 51.15 -9.32 13.33
N GLU A 735 49.96 -9.79 12.96
CA GLU A 735 49.42 -11.13 13.29
C GLU A 735 48.63 -11.73 12.09
N PRO A 736 48.42 -13.07 12.02
CA PRO A 736 47.79 -13.71 10.87
C PRO A 736 46.32 -13.33 10.68
N ILE A 737 45.94 -12.96 9.44
CA ILE A 737 44.55 -12.77 9.01
C ILE A 737 44.12 -14.04 8.25
N TRP A 738 43.09 -14.75 8.72
CA TRP A 738 42.56 -15.96 8.06
C TRP A 738 41.09 -15.75 7.65
N SER A 739 40.68 -16.36 6.52
CA SER A 739 39.38 -16.18 5.85
C SER A 739 38.12 -16.36 6.68
N ASN A 740 38.15 -17.18 7.74
CA ASN A 740 36.94 -17.51 8.49
C ASN A 740 36.54 -16.44 9.54
N GLY A 741 37.09 -15.23 9.48
CA GLY A 741 36.80 -14.18 10.46
C GLY A 741 37.07 -12.76 9.98
N PHE A 742 36.85 -12.50 8.69
CA PHE A 742 37.09 -11.18 8.10
C PHE A 742 35.75 -10.50 7.79
N ALA A 743 35.50 -9.35 8.40
CA ALA A 743 34.34 -8.49 8.16
C ALA A 743 34.80 -7.05 8.41
N VAL A 744 34.25 -6.09 7.67
CA VAL A 744 34.59 -4.66 7.73
C VAL A 744 33.31 -3.88 8.06
N GLY A 745 33.44 -2.78 8.81
CA GLY A 745 32.32 -1.94 9.25
C GLY A 745 32.76 -0.90 10.28
N ASN A 746 31.89 0.09 10.54
CA ASN A 746 32.15 1.30 11.31
C ASN A 746 31.83 1.12 12.81
N VAL A 747 32.80 0.63 13.57
CA VAL A 747 32.61 0.23 14.98
C VAL A 747 33.06 1.33 15.97
N LEU A 748 32.15 2.21 16.38
CA LEU A 748 32.20 3.10 17.57
C LEU A 748 33.41 4.08 17.76
N SER A 749 33.25 5.29 17.21
CA SER A 749 33.54 6.61 17.85
C SER A 749 34.98 7.02 18.19
N TRP A 750 35.97 6.65 17.38
CA TRP A 750 37.27 7.33 17.33
C TRP A 750 37.60 7.76 15.90
N LYS A 751 36.93 8.84 15.43
CA LYS A 751 36.93 9.34 14.04
C LYS A 751 36.33 8.34 13.05
N GLY A 752 35.68 8.82 11.99
CA GLY A 752 34.86 8.01 11.09
C GLY A 752 35.64 7.11 10.13
N ASP A 753 36.84 6.69 10.51
CA ASP A 753 37.80 6.03 9.64
C ASP A 753 38.45 4.88 10.46
N GLU A 754 37.71 3.82 10.79
CA GLU A 754 38.19 2.65 11.54
C GLU A 754 37.77 1.31 10.90
N ILE A 755 38.69 0.36 10.81
CA ILE A 755 38.49 -0.99 10.25
C ILE A 755 38.53 -2.01 11.39
N LEU A 756 37.43 -2.75 11.58
CA LEU A 756 37.41 -3.89 12.49
C LEU A 756 38.11 -5.11 11.87
N LEU A 757 39.02 -5.75 12.60
CA LEU A 757 39.66 -7.01 12.18
C LEU A 757 39.57 -8.08 13.28
N ALA A 758 38.77 -9.13 13.06
CA ALA A 758 38.79 -10.32 13.90
C ALA A 758 39.79 -11.34 13.37
N TYR A 759 40.56 -12.01 14.24
CA TYR A 759 41.45 -13.09 13.80
C TYR A 759 41.79 -14.13 14.87
N SER A 760 42.17 -15.32 14.42
CA SER A 760 42.65 -16.41 15.27
C SER A 760 44.18 -16.41 15.34
N THR A 761 44.74 -16.50 16.55
CA THR A 761 46.19 -16.73 16.70
C THR A 761 46.51 -18.23 16.66
N TYR A 762 47.69 -18.64 16.18
CA TYR A 762 48.18 -20.03 16.21
C TYR A 762 49.51 -20.05 17.00
N PRO A 763 49.77 -21.04 17.90
CA PRO A 763 49.09 -22.32 18.11
C PRO A 763 48.10 -22.35 19.28
N SER A 764 47.85 -21.22 19.95
CA SER A 764 46.84 -21.12 21.01
C SER A 764 45.44 -21.08 20.40
N GLU A 765 44.50 -21.91 20.85
CA GLU A 765 43.05 -21.75 20.54
C GLU A 765 42.45 -20.46 21.15
N GLU A 766 43.30 -19.46 21.44
CA GLU A 766 42.90 -18.13 21.91
C GLU A 766 42.69 -17.25 20.67
N CYS A 767 41.43 -16.99 20.34
CA CYS A 767 41.07 -16.04 19.31
C CYS A 767 40.95 -14.63 19.89
N LYS A 768 41.30 -13.60 19.10
CA LYS A 768 41.33 -12.19 19.54
C LYS A 768 40.57 -11.31 18.56
N LEU A 769 39.91 -10.29 19.10
CA LEU A 769 39.20 -9.27 18.33
C LEU A 769 39.96 -7.94 18.43
N VAL A 770 40.31 -7.35 17.29
CA VAL A 770 41.17 -6.16 17.23
C VAL A 770 40.56 -5.11 16.31
N ILE A 771 40.54 -3.86 16.76
CA ILE A 771 40.13 -2.72 15.93
C ILE A 771 41.39 -1.99 15.48
N TYR A 772 41.46 -1.64 14.19
CA TYR A 772 42.47 -0.76 13.61
C TYR A 772 41.82 0.55 13.19
N SER A 773 42.54 1.67 13.27
CA SER A 773 42.15 2.87 12.51
C SER A 773 42.30 2.60 11.01
N GLY A 774 41.53 3.28 10.15
CA GLY A 774 41.53 3.14 8.69
C GLY A 774 42.87 3.48 8.05
N ASP A 775 43.69 4.29 8.74
CA ASP A 775 45.10 4.55 8.39
C ASP A 775 46.11 3.53 8.96
N GLY A 776 45.63 2.55 9.73
CA GLY A 776 46.40 1.49 10.38
C GLY A 776 47.28 1.96 11.56
N ALA A 777 47.19 3.22 11.98
CA ALA A 777 48.09 3.82 12.96
C ALA A 777 47.79 3.42 14.42
N ASP A 778 46.52 3.22 14.78
CA ASP A 778 46.07 2.89 16.12
C ASP A 778 45.48 1.46 16.19
N ARG A 779 45.77 0.73 17.29
CA ARG A 779 45.29 -0.64 17.53
C ARG A 779 44.67 -0.76 18.91
N LYS A 780 43.40 -1.18 18.99
CA LYS A 780 42.72 -1.53 20.24
C LYS A 780 42.34 -3.02 20.27
N VAL A 781 42.77 -3.73 21.31
CA VAL A 781 42.36 -5.12 21.54
C VAL A 781 41.12 -5.13 22.44
N LEU A 782 40.00 -5.66 21.95
CA LEU A 782 38.82 -5.94 22.77
C LEU A 782 39.08 -7.24 23.57
N HIS A 783 38.75 -7.25 24.86
CA HIS A 783 39.24 -8.18 25.92
C HIS A 783 39.08 -9.72 25.66
N PRO A 784 39.76 -10.62 26.41
CA PRO A 784 40.08 -12.02 26.09
C PRO A 784 39.01 -13.07 26.50
N ASN A 785 37.74 -12.69 26.66
CA ASN A 785 36.69 -13.60 27.14
C ASN A 785 35.67 -14.00 26.05
N VAL A 786 35.91 -13.61 24.81
CA VAL A 786 35.07 -14.02 23.67
C VAL A 786 35.48 -15.44 23.28
N ASN A 787 34.66 -16.42 23.63
CA ASN A 787 34.91 -17.83 23.29
C ASN A 787 34.48 -18.10 21.86
N PHE A 788 35.38 -17.96 20.89
CA PHE A 788 35.15 -18.38 19.51
C PHE A 788 36.32 -19.23 19.01
N THR A 789 36.12 -19.85 17.84
CA THR A 789 37.13 -20.72 17.24
C THR A 789 37.46 -20.25 15.84
N LYS A 790 38.53 -20.76 15.23
CA LYS A 790 38.85 -20.53 13.80
C LYS A 790 37.78 -20.99 12.80
N GLU A 791 36.72 -21.65 13.28
CA GLU A 791 35.62 -22.18 12.48
C GLU A 791 34.32 -21.37 12.69
N SER A 792 34.33 -20.41 13.61
CA SER A 792 33.23 -19.48 13.89
C SER A 792 33.07 -18.47 12.76
N GLY A 793 31.83 -18.09 12.42
CA GLY A 793 31.54 -17.02 11.47
C GLY A 793 31.52 -15.64 12.15
N PHE A 794 31.70 -14.59 11.34
CA PHE A 794 31.81 -13.21 11.78
C PHE A 794 31.03 -12.29 10.86
N ALA A 795 30.29 -11.34 11.44
CA ALA A 795 29.60 -10.28 10.71
C ALA A 795 29.57 -9.00 11.57
N VAL A 796 29.48 -7.85 10.90
CA VAL A 796 29.42 -6.52 11.50
C VAL A 796 28.23 -5.79 10.89
N GLY A 797 27.41 -5.13 11.71
CA GLY A 797 26.20 -4.43 11.27
C GLY A 797 25.43 -3.81 12.43
N ASN A 798 24.44 -2.96 12.16
CA ASN A 798 23.85 -2.05 13.13
C ASN A 798 22.55 -2.61 13.74
N ILE A 799 22.69 -3.22 14.92
CA ILE A 799 21.64 -4.07 15.48
C ILE A 799 20.99 -3.53 16.76
N TYR A 800 21.47 -2.44 17.37
CA TYR A 800 20.83 -1.91 18.60
C TYR A 800 20.84 -0.39 18.79
N ASP A 801 21.78 0.36 18.20
CA ASP A 801 22.03 1.74 18.67
C ASP A 801 22.52 2.74 17.61
N LYS A 802 22.16 2.55 16.33
CA LYS A 802 22.69 3.33 15.19
C LYS A 802 24.22 3.21 15.06
N LYS A 803 24.78 2.11 15.53
CA LYS A 803 26.22 1.81 15.49
C LYS A 803 26.44 0.35 15.21
N ASP A 804 27.54 0.05 14.56
CA ASP A 804 27.84 -1.33 14.22
C ASP A 804 28.19 -2.15 15.45
N ASN A 805 27.53 -3.30 15.54
CA ASN A 805 27.69 -4.32 16.55
C ASN A 805 28.45 -5.51 15.94
N ILE A 806 29.12 -6.25 16.80
CA ILE A 806 30.01 -7.35 16.40
C ILE A 806 29.28 -8.66 16.66
N ILE A 807 29.03 -9.44 15.61
CA ILE A 807 28.34 -10.73 15.71
C ILE A 807 29.29 -11.86 15.45
N ILE A 808 29.19 -12.86 16.32
CA ILE A 808 30.05 -14.03 16.29
C ILE A 808 29.18 -15.28 16.39
N SER A 809 29.24 -16.14 15.38
CA SER A 809 28.60 -17.45 15.41
C SER A 809 29.57 -18.51 15.96
N ASN A 810 29.30 -18.97 17.18
CA ASN A 810 30.12 -19.93 17.87
C ASN A 810 29.78 -21.38 17.50
N VAL A 811 30.64 -22.01 16.71
CA VAL A 811 30.50 -23.43 16.33
C VAL A 811 30.50 -24.39 17.52
N LYS A 812 31.15 -24.03 18.64
CA LYS A 812 31.31 -24.95 19.78
C LYS A 812 30.00 -25.24 20.51
N ASP A 813 29.13 -24.24 20.62
CA ASP A 813 27.85 -24.32 21.31
C ASP A 813 26.65 -24.07 20.38
N GLY A 814 26.89 -23.79 19.09
CA GLY A 814 25.86 -23.57 18.08
C GLY A 814 25.14 -22.24 18.20
N LYS A 815 25.66 -21.33 19.03
CA LYS A 815 25.04 -20.04 19.34
C LYS A 815 25.58 -18.91 18.47
N ILE A 816 24.83 -17.82 18.41
CA ILE A 816 25.24 -16.54 17.85
C ILE A 816 25.30 -15.55 19.00
N SER A 817 26.48 -14.97 19.25
CA SER A 817 26.71 -13.98 20.30
C SER A 817 26.83 -12.60 19.66
N ILE A 818 26.05 -11.63 20.15
CA ILE A 818 26.08 -10.25 19.69
C ILE A 818 26.80 -9.40 20.73
N TYR A 819 27.82 -8.67 20.33
CA TYR A 819 28.59 -7.76 21.17
C TYR A 819 28.40 -6.33 20.68
N SER A 820 28.32 -5.35 21.57
CA SER A 820 28.44 -3.95 21.18
C SER A 820 29.85 -3.67 20.67
N GLY A 821 30.03 -2.56 19.93
CA GLY A 821 31.33 -2.19 19.38
C GLY A 821 32.45 -1.95 20.42
N ASP A 822 32.11 -1.77 21.69
CA ASP A 822 33.07 -1.72 22.81
C ASP A 822 33.41 -3.10 23.41
N GLY A 823 32.87 -4.19 22.84
CA GLY A 823 33.14 -5.58 23.19
C GLY A 823 32.29 -6.16 24.32
N LYS A 824 31.18 -5.50 24.71
CA LYS A 824 30.25 -6.02 25.72
C LYS A 824 29.19 -6.92 25.09
N LEU A 825 28.98 -8.12 25.64
CA LEU A 825 27.92 -9.03 25.20
C LEU A 825 26.54 -8.37 25.40
N LEU A 826 25.78 -8.26 24.33
CA LEU A 826 24.42 -7.72 24.29
C LEU A 826 23.37 -8.84 24.34
N ASN A 827 23.53 -9.87 23.49
CA ASN A 827 22.57 -10.98 23.42
C ASN A 827 23.23 -12.29 22.93
N GLU A 828 22.56 -13.41 23.16
CA GLU A 828 22.90 -14.73 22.60
C GLU A 828 21.67 -15.43 22.02
N ILE A 829 21.79 -15.95 20.80
CA ILE A 829 20.71 -16.63 20.06
C ILE A 829 21.13 -18.07 19.77
N ASP A 830 20.24 -19.04 19.97
CA ASP A 830 20.46 -20.44 19.57
C ASP A 830 20.15 -20.63 18.07
N GLY A 831 21.13 -20.32 17.22
CA GLY A 831 21.02 -20.46 15.76
C GLY A 831 21.17 -21.91 15.26
N LYS A 832 21.62 -22.83 16.12
CA LYS A 832 22.13 -24.16 15.77
C LYS A 832 23.18 -24.08 14.66
N PHE A 833 24.12 -23.15 14.82
CA PHE A 833 25.19 -22.89 13.87
C PHE A 833 26.14 -24.09 13.78
N SER A 834 26.55 -24.43 12.57
CA SER A 834 27.43 -25.54 12.27
C SER A 834 28.71 -25.05 11.59
N LYS A 835 29.72 -25.92 11.53
CA LYS A 835 30.97 -25.60 10.83
C LYS A 835 30.68 -25.35 9.35
N ASN A 836 31.12 -24.21 8.80
CA ASN A 836 30.91 -23.69 7.43
C ASN A 836 29.50 -23.17 7.09
N ASP A 837 28.64 -22.93 8.07
CA ASP A 837 27.45 -22.11 7.85
C ASP A 837 27.88 -20.66 7.48
N GLY A 838 27.14 -20.02 6.56
CA GLY A 838 27.28 -18.60 6.25
C GLY A 838 26.59 -17.73 7.31
N LEU A 839 27.16 -16.56 7.59
CA LEU A 839 26.61 -15.57 8.51
C LEU A 839 26.69 -14.19 7.85
N ALA A 840 25.56 -13.49 7.80
CA ALA A 840 25.47 -12.11 7.35
C ALA A 840 24.45 -11.34 8.21
N ILE A 841 24.42 -10.03 8.02
CA ILE A 841 23.51 -9.09 8.67
C ILE A 841 22.90 -8.23 7.56
N GLY A 842 21.63 -7.88 7.69
CA GLY A 842 20.95 -6.98 6.76
C GLY A 842 19.46 -6.84 7.06
N ASP A 843 18.82 -5.83 6.47
CA ASP A 843 17.36 -5.54 6.56
C ASP A 843 16.62 -6.39 5.52
N VAL A 844 16.60 -7.70 5.76
CA VAL A 844 16.14 -8.69 4.77
C VAL A 844 14.68 -9.05 4.98
N ALA A 845 14.24 -9.15 6.23
CA ALA A 845 12.82 -9.37 6.48
C ALA A 845 12.08 -8.05 6.31
N GLU A 846 10.78 -8.11 6.03
CA GLU A 846 9.94 -7.04 6.52
C GLU A 846 10.12 -6.99 8.05
N GLY A 847 11.01 -6.11 8.52
CA GLY A 847 10.78 -5.43 9.78
C GLY A 847 9.29 -5.12 9.76
N LYS A 848 8.58 -5.41 10.87
CA LYS A 848 7.24 -4.87 11.05
C LYS A 848 7.40 -3.36 11.04
N SER A 849 7.47 -2.81 9.83
CA SER A 849 7.63 -1.40 9.52
C SER A 849 6.64 -0.72 10.42
N ASN A 850 7.09 0.27 11.19
CA ASN A 850 6.28 1.05 12.13
C ASN A 850 4.83 1.03 11.67
N TYR A 851 4.06 0.03 12.15
CA TYR A 851 2.70 -0.06 11.66
C TYR A 851 2.10 1.09 12.40
N ASP A 852 1.74 2.09 11.63
CA ASP A 852 0.80 3.10 12.00
C ASP A 852 -0.52 2.33 12.26
N ILE A 853 -0.60 1.68 13.42
CA ILE A 853 -1.73 0.83 13.80
C ILE A 853 -2.89 1.80 13.94
N THR A 854 -3.96 1.57 13.18
CA THR A 854 -5.17 2.36 13.36
C THR A 854 -5.80 1.98 14.70
N LEU A 855 -5.61 2.83 15.70
CA LEU A 855 -6.14 2.68 17.06
C LEU A 855 -7.65 2.93 17.08
N ALA A 856 -8.10 3.91 16.29
CA ALA A 856 -9.51 4.27 16.18
C ALA A 856 -9.81 4.96 14.84
N LYS A 857 -11.07 4.86 14.42
CA LYS A 857 -11.64 5.67 13.34
C LYS A 857 -12.84 6.44 13.88
N TYR A 858 -12.89 7.75 13.62
CA TYR A 858 -14.01 8.60 14.00
C TYR A 858 -14.59 9.27 12.76
N ARG A 859 -15.92 9.27 12.62
CA ARG A 859 -16.63 9.97 11.55
C ARG A 859 -17.03 11.36 12.01
N GLU A 860 -16.86 12.35 11.16
CA GLU A 860 -17.33 13.71 11.39
C GLU A 860 -18.24 14.16 10.25
N ASP A 861 -19.26 14.95 10.56
CA ASP A 861 -19.97 15.71 9.53
C ASP A 861 -19.00 16.75 8.93
N PHE A 862 -19.17 17.07 7.66
CA PHE A 862 -18.31 18.01 6.97
C PHE A 862 -19.10 18.82 5.95
N MET A 863 -18.54 19.97 5.60
CA MET A 863 -18.93 20.79 4.47
C MET A 863 -18.01 20.44 3.31
N LEU A 864 -18.58 20.28 2.13
CA LEU A 864 -17.85 20.28 0.88
C LEU A 864 -17.78 21.72 0.37
N THR A 865 -16.55 22.22 0.24
CA THR A 865 -16.23 23.61 -0.19
C THR A 865 -16.05 23.66 -1.70
N GLY A 866 -15.50 22.61 -2.30
CA GLY A 866 -15.52 22.45 -3.75
C GLY A 866 -15.23 21.02 -4.19
N PHE A 867 -15.57 20.72 -5.44
CA PHE A 867 -15.11 19.51 -6.12
C PHE A 867 -14.94 19.77 -7.62
N ASN A 868 -14.05 18.99 -8.24
CA ASN A 868 -13.92 18.93 -9.68
C ASN A 868 -13.88 17.47 -10.13
N VAL A 869 -14.70 17.12 -11.13
CA VAL A 869 -14.64 15.80 -11.78
C VAL A 869 -14.10 16.01 -13.18
N GLU A 870 -13.01 15.35 -13.52
CA GLU A 870 -12.33 15.50 -14.80
C GLU A 870 -12.09 14.15 -15.46
N GLU A 871 -12.41 14.05 -16.74
CA GLU A 871 -12.11 12.89 -17.59
C GLU A 871 -11.08 13.29 -18.67
N ASP A 872 -9.95 12.60 -18.69
CA ASP A 872 -8.80 12.84 -19.56
C ASP A 872 -8.94 12.16 -20.93
N TYR A 873 -8.65 12.88 -22.01
CA TYR A 873 -8.64 12.38 -23.39
C TYR A 873 -7.27 12.42 -24.06
N GLY A 874 -6.22 12.54 -23.26
CA GLY A 874 -4.83 12.52 -23.70
C GLY A 874 -4.10 13.84 -23.46
N CYS A 875 -2.81 13.71 -23.22
CA CYS A 875 -1.91 14.83 -22.96
C CYS A 875 -0.72 14.77 -23.93
N ASP A 876 -0.55 15.82 -24.73
CA ASP A 876 0.60 15.98 -25.61
C ASP A 876 1.63 16.92 -24.96
N VAL A 877 2.88 16.47 -24.91
CA VAL A 877 4.00 17.23 -24.36
C VAL A 877 5.02 17.51 -25.44
N ARG A 878 5.49 18.75 -25.50
CA ARG A 878 6.57 19.16 -26.40
C ARG A 878 7.64 19.95 -25.65
N LEU A 879 8.89 19.52 -25.77
CA LEU A 879 10.05 20.24 -25.24
C LEU A 879 10.74 20.98 -26.39
N PHE A 880 11.11 22.24 -26.17
CA PHE A 880 11.90 23.07 -27.07
C PHE A 880 13.22 23.46 -26.41
N TYR A 881 14.34 23.26 -27.11
CA TYR A 881 15.68 23.47 -26.57
C TYR A 881 16.68 23.83 -27.66
N SER A 882 17.78 24.47 -27.28
CA SER A 882 18.86 24.84 -28.21
C SER A 882 20.18 24.95 -27.45
N LYS A 883 21.28 24.80 -28.19
CA LYS A 883 22.64 25.07 -27.67
C LYS A 883 22.95 26.58 -27.59
N ASP A 884 22.05 27.43 -28.10
CA ASP A 884 22.11 28.89 -28.03
C ASP A 884 20.96 29.45 -27.18
N ILE A 885 21.30 30.09 -26.08
CA ILE A 885 20.35 30.73 -25.15
C ILE A 885 19.47 31.78 -25.85
N ASN A 886 19.98 32.47 -26.87
CA ASN A 886 19.22 33.50 -27.57
C ASN A 886 18.09 32.91 -28.40
N GLU A 887 18.31 31.75 -29.01
CA GLU A 887 17.28 31.07 -29.82
C GLU A 887 16.16 30.53 -28.93
N THR A 888 16.50 29.92 -27.79
CA THR A 888 15.46 29.49 -26.84
C THR A 888 14.73 30.69 -26.22
N THR A 889 15.41 31.79 -25.92
CA THR A 889 14.74 32.99 -25.38
C THR A 889 13.76 33.60 -26.39
N LYS A 890 14.13 33.68 -27.67
CA LYS A 890 13.20 34.10 -28.74
C LYS A 890 12.04 33.13 -28.88
N ALA A 891 12.30 31.83 -28.79
CA ALA A 891 11.26 30.81 -28.88
C ALA A 891 10.22 30.99 -27.77
N TYR A 892 10.67 31.25 -26.54
CA TYR A 892 9.76 31.53 -25.42
C TYR A 892 8.85 32.72 -25.69
N ILE A 893 9.40 33.82 -26.21
CA ILE A 893 8.62 35.03 -26.52
C ILE A 893 7.57 34.74 -27.61
N VAL A 894 7.96 34.09 -28.71
CA VAL A 894 7.04 33.75 -29.80
C VAL A 894 5.94 32.79 -29.33
N LEU A 895 6.31 31.76 -28.56
CA LEU A 895 5.35 30.79 -28.04
C LEU A 895 4.37 31.45 -27.05
N ARG A 896 4.83 32.37 -26.21
CA ARG A 896 3.97 33.03 -25.23
C ARG A 896 3.01 34.03 -25.88
N TYR A 897 3.45 34.83 -26.84
CA TYR A 897 2.65 35.97 -27.33
C TYR A 897 1.94 35.72 -28.66
N GLU A 898 2.44 34.84 -29.53
CA GLU A 898 1.77 34.54 -30.81
C GLU A 898 1.09 33.18 -30.82
N PHE A 899 1.64 32.20 -30.11
CA PHE A 899 1.09 30.84 -30.10
C PHE A 899 -0.04 30.68 -29.08
N LEU A 900 0.13 31.11 -27.83
CA LEU A 900 -0.89 30.97 -26.77
C LEU A 900 -2.07 31.95 -26.91
N ASN A 901 -1.87 33.13 -27.49
CA ASN A 901 -2.94 34.12 -27.72
C ASN A 901 -3.88 33.78 -28.89
N SER A 902 -3.90 32.52 -29.34
CA SER A 902 -4.66 32.06 -30.50
C SER A 902 -5.05 30.59 -30.31
N GLN A 903 -6.16 30.14 -30.90
CA GLN A 903 -6.61 28.74 -30.84
C GLN A 903 -5.74 27.81 -31.73
N ASN A 904 -4.46 27.69 -31.39
CA ASN A 904 -3.50 26.86 -32.09
C ASN A 904 -3.37 25.49 -31.42
N SER A 905 -3.03 24.48 -32.22
CA SER A 905 -2.67 23.15 -31.72
C SER A 905 -1.17 23.07 -31.41
N LEU A 906 -0.75 22.18 -30.50
CA LEU A 906 0.68 22.01 -30.17
C LEU A 906 1.57 21.70 -31.38
N SER A 907 1.00 21.14 -32.46
CA SER A 907 1.67 20.97 -33.75
C SER A 907 2.09 22.31 -34.39
N ASP A 908 1.26 23.35 -34.29
CA ASP A 908 1.44 24.65 -34.96
C ASP A 908 2.56 25.49 -34.32
N ALA A 909 2.97 25.14 -33.10
CA ALA A 909 4.06 25.82 -32.38
C ALA A 909 5.36 25.88 -33.20
N SER A 910 5.70 24.80 -33.91
CA SER A 910 6.91 24.77 -34.76
C SER A 910 6.80 25.68 -35.98
N ASP A 911 5.60 25.79 -36.55
CA ASP A 911 5.35 26.67 -37.70
C ASP A 911 5.46 28.13 -37.28
N LYS A 912 4.88 28.50 -36.13
CA LYS A 912 4.98 29.85 -35.53
C LYS A 912 6.42 30.26 -35.25
N LEU A 913 7.23 29.34 -34.73
CA LEU A 913 8.66 29.59 -34.49
C LEU A 913 9.41 29.80 -35.82
N THR A 914 9.10 29.01 -36.84
CA THR A 914 9.73 29.11 -38.17
C THR A 914 9.35 30.41 -38.88
N GLU A 915 8.08 30.84 -38.80
CA GLU A 915 7.58 32.11 -39.34
C GLU A 915 8.33 33.32 -38.75
N ASN A 916 8.73 33.23 -37.49
CA ASN A 916 9.50 34.25 -36.77
C ASN A 916 11.02 34.08 -36.88
N ASN A 917 11.51 33.20 -37.77
CA ASN A 917 12.93 32.88 -37.95
C ASN A 917 13.63 32.41 -36.67
N VAL A 918 12.95 31.66 -35.82
CA VAL A 918 13.50 31.05 -34.61
C VAL A 918 13.81 29.58 -34.86
N SER A 919 15.04 29.15 -34.55
CA SER A 919 15.50 27.77 -34.78
C SER A 919 15.84 27.07 -33.47
N VAL A 920 14.93 26.22 -33.00
CA VAL A 920 15.09 25.38 -31.80
C VAL A 920 14.83 23.91 -32.12
N ASN A 921 15.55 23.02 -31.43
CA ASN A 921 15.24 21.59 -31.44
C ASN A 921 13.96 21.34 -30.65
N HIS A 922 13.24 20.28 -30.98
CA HIS A 922 12.07 19.88 -30.22
C HIS A 922 11.80 18.38 -30.26
N THR A 923 11.13 17.90 -29.21
CA THR A 923 10.68 16.51 -29.07
C THR A 923 9.22 16.52 -28.64
N ILE A 924 8.38 15.67 -29.24
CA ILE A 924 6.97 15.49 -28.87
C ILE A 924 6.73 14.07 -28.34
N LYS A 925 5.94 13.95 -27.28
CA LYS A 925 5.48 12.67 -26.75
C LYS A 925 4.03 12.82 -26.25
N SER A 926 3.21 11.80 -26.49
CA SER A 926 1.81 11.77 -26.10
C SER A 926 1.61 10.76 -24.97
N PHE A 927 0.75 11.11 -24.03
CA PHE A 927 0.43 10.34 -22.84
C PHE A 927 -1.08 10.23 -22.68
N SER A 928 -1.54 9.29 -21.85
CA SER A 928 -2.96 9.03 -21.70
C SER A 928 -3.68 10.08 -20.85
N TYR A 929 -2.95 10.72 -19.92
CA TYR A 929 -3.43 11.77 -19.00
C TYR A 929 -2.24 12.65 -18.54
N SER A 930 -2.53 13.81 -17.97
CA SER A 930 -1.53 14.84 -17.63
C SER A 930 -0.48 14.42 -16.60
N TYR A 931 -0.88 13.66 -15.57
CA TYR A 931 0.06 13.23 -14.53
C TYR A 931 1.18 12.31 -15.07
N GLU A 932 0.83 11.33 -15.92
CA GLU A 932 1.81 10.48 -16.62
C GLU A 932 2.78 11.32 -17.47
N ALA A 933 2.26 12.37 -18.07
CA ALA A 933 3.01 13.30 -18.88
C ALA A 933 4.04 14.09 -18.06
N LEU A 934 3.63 14.61 -16.90
CA LEU A 934 4.48 15.35 -15.98
C LEU A 934 5.63 14.49 -15.42
N GLU A 935 5.34 13.26 -15.01
CA GLU A 935 6.35 12.30 -14.52
C GLU A 935 7.43 12.05 -15.60
N ASN A 936 6.99 11.84 -16.84
CA ASN A 936 7.90 11.65 -17.95
C ASN A 936 8.67 12.92 -18.33
N ILE A 937 8.09 14.12 -18.13
CA ILE A 937 8.82 15.39 -18.30
C ILE A 937 9.98 15.42 -17.31
N VAL A 938 9.72 15.24 -16.02
CA VAL A 938 10.71 15.42 -14.96
C VAL A 938 11.80 14.35 -14.99
N GLY A 939 11.45 13.09 -15.32
CA GLY A 939 12.42 12.01 -15.45
C GLY A 939 13.00 11.87 -16.86
N ASN A 940 12.35 11.06 -17.68
CA ASN A 940 12.92 10.53 -18.93
C ASN A 940 13.18 11.59 -20.01
N LEU A 941 12.22 12.49 -20.25
CA LEU A 941 12.29 13.45 -21.34
C LEU A 941 13.34 14.53 -21.07
N THR A 942 13.40 15.06 -19.85
CA THR A 942 14.41 16.06 -19.49
C THR A 942 15.81 15.47 -19.54
N ASN A 943 16.03 14.26 -19.00
CA ASN A 943 17.34 13.59 -19.09
C ASN A 943 17.80 13.40 -20.53
N THR A 944 16.91 12.91 -21.41
CA THR A 944 17.21 12.75 -22.84
C THR A 944 17.61 14.08 -23.51
N VAL A 945 16.97 15.19 -23.13
CA VAL A 945 17.31 16.53 -23.64
C VAL A 945 18.65 17.01 -23.07
N LEU A 946 18.88 16.82 -21.77
CA LEU A 946 20.13 17.21 -21.10
C LEU A 946 21.35 16.51 -21.72
N ASP A 947 21.26 15.22 -22.01
CA ASP A 947 22.32 14.43 -22.70
C ASP A 947 22.71 15.00 -24.08
N SER A 948 21.81 15.77 -24.70
CA SER A 948 22.03 16.38 -26.02
C SER A 948 22.63 17.79 -25.97
N LEU A 949 22.64 18.40 -24.77
CA LEU A 949 23.12 19.75 -24.50
C LEU A 949 24.55 19.73 -23.88
N PRO A 950 25.28 20.86 -23.88
CA PRO A 950 26.61 20.93 -23.26
C PRO A 950 26.55 21.01 -21.73
N ASP A 951 27.35 20.19 -21.03
CA ASP A 951 27.40 20.11 -19.55
C ASP A 951 27.89 21.40 -18.87
N ASP A 952 28.57 22.29 -19.60
CA ASP A 952 29.21 23.49 -19.05
C ASP A 952 28.34 24.77 -19.14
N LYS A 953 27.06 24.64 -19.53
CA LYS A 953 26.20 25.80 -19.79
C LYS A 953 24.80 25.66 -19.19
N LEU A 954 24.35 26.73 -18.55
CA LEU A 954 22.96 26.87 -18.11
C LEU A 954 22.10 27.35 -19.30
N LEU A 955 21.31 26.43 -19.84
CA LEU A 955 20.45 26.67 -21.00
C LEU A 955 18.98 26.45 -20.61
N PRO A 956 18.08 27.37 -20.98
CA PRO A 956 16.65 27.17 -20.72
C PRO A 956 16.09 26.06 -21.61
N ILE A 957 15.10 25.34 -21.09
CA ILE A 957 14.26 24.39 -21.82
C ILE A 957 12.82 24.87 -21.66
N ILE A 958 12.08 24.94 -22.75
CA ILE A 958 10.66 25.33 -22.74
C ILE A 958 9.84 24.06 -22.90
N PHE A 959 8.89 23.85 -22.02
CA PHE A 959 7.87 22.81 -22.17
C PHE A 959 6.55 23.45 -22.58
N ALA A 960 5.83 22.79 -23.47
CA ALA A 960 4.48 23.13 -23.85
C ALA A 960 3.63 21.87 -23.73
N ILE A 961 2.50 22.00 -23.04
CA ILE A 961 1.60 20.91 -22.72
C ILE A 961 0.25 21.24 -23.35
N LYS A 962 -0.36 20.25 -23.98
CA LYS A 962 -1.73 20.32 -24.44
C LYS A 962 -2.49 19.17 -23.80
N GLU A 963 -3.45 19.53 -22.97
CA GLU A 963 -4.38 18.61 -22.35
C GLU A 963 -5.72 18.68 -23.08
N VAL A 964 -6.45 17.57 -23.11
CA VAL A 964 -7.81 17.55 -23.62
C VAL A 964 -8.66 16.88 -22.56
N THR A 965 -9.51 17.64 -21.88
CA THR A 965 -10.32 17.12 -20.77
C THR A 965 -11.79 17.43 -20.98
N ALA A 966 -12.65 16.66 -20.31
CA ALA A 966 -14.02 17.04 -20.04
C ALA A 966 -14.20 17.11 -18.53
N SER A 967 -14.50 18.31 -18.01
CA SER A 967 -14.61 18.53 -16.58
C SER A 967 -15.95 19.17 -16.19
N LYS A 968 -16.34 18.93 -14.94
CA LYS A 968 -17.50 19.56 -14.32
C LYS A 968 -17.20 19.81 -12.84
N SER A 969 -17.20 21.08 -12.45
CA SER A 969 -17.00 21.52 -11.06
C SER A 969 -18.31 21.67 -10.31
N MET A 970 -18.22 21.88 -9.00
CA MET A 970 -19.36 22.17 -8.13
C MET A 970 -20.14 23.43 -8.56
N GLU A 971 -19.46 24.44 -9.09
CA GLU A 971 -20.08 25.70 -9.55
C GLU A 971 -21.08 25.49 -10.69
N SER A 972 -20.94 24.42 -11.46
CA SER A 972 -21.89 24.08 -12.53
C SER A 972 -23.30 23.74 -12.02
N PHE A 973 -23.47 23.60 -10.70
CA PHE A 973 -24.74 23.37 -10.02
C PHE A 973 -25.34 24.66 -9.43
N ILE A 974 -24.63 25.78 -9.49
CA ILE A 974 -25.17 27.11 -9.13
C ILE A 974 -26.32 27.44 -10.08
N ASN A 975 -27.43 27.85 -9.49
CA ASN A 975 -28.53 28.50 -10.22
C ASN A 975 -28.70 29.91 -9.64
N SER A 976 -29.33 30.82 -10.39
CA SER A 976 -29.38 32.28 -10.17
C SER A 976 -29.98 32.79 -8.84
N THR A 977 -30.16 31.93 -7.82
CA THR A 977 -30.61 32.29 -6.47
C THR A 977 -30.07 31.35 -5.37
N ASN A 978 -29.24 30.34 -5.66
CA ASN A 978 -28.84 29.34 -4.67
C ASN A 978 -27.39 28.87 -4.84
N TYR A 979 -26.50 29.47 -4.06
CA TYR A 979 -25.08 29.11 -3.93
C TYR A 979 -24.83 28.02 -2.89
N ILE A 980 -25.79 27.80 -1.97
CA ILE A 980 -25.74 26.71 -0.98
C ILE A 980 -26.34 25.44 -1.59
N LEU A 981 -25.48 24.46 -1.87
CA LEU A 981 -25.83 23.21 -2.53
C LEU A 981 -26.18 22.08 -1.53
N GLY A 982 -26.96 21.11 -2.02
CA GLY A 982 -27.37 19.94 -1.27
C GLY A 982 -26.28 18.86 -1.18
N SER A 983 -26.68 17.65 -0.78
CA SER A 983 -25.76 16.53 -0.57
C SER A 983 -25.70 15.51 -1.72
N ASN A 984 -26.32 15.79 -2.86
CA ASN A 984 -26.43 14.85 -3.99
C ASN A 984 -26.04 15.54 -5.30
N TYR A 985 -25.12 14.93 -6.06
CA TYR A 985 -24.59 15.48 -7.31
C TYR A 985 -24.70 14.46 -8.45
N ASP A 986 -25.33 14.84 -9.56
CA ASP A 986 -25.42 14.04 -10.81
C ASP A 986 -24.58 14.72 -11.90
N ILE A 987 -23.54 14.01 -12.32
CA ILE A 987 -22.46 14.50 -13.18
C ILE A 987 -22.41 13.61 -14.41
N ASP A 988 -22.66 14.19 -15.58
CA ASP A 988 -22.62 13.49 -16.86
C ASP A 988 -21.55 14.09 -17.78
N LEU A 989 -20.35 13.51 -17.73
CA LEU A 989 -19.22 13.94 -18.57
C LEU A 989 -19.37 13.48 -20.02
N THR A 990 -20.29 12.57 -20.33
CA THR A 990 -20.50 12.07 -21.70
C THR A 990 -21.06 13.12 -22.64
N SER A 991 -21.70 14.14 -22.07
CA SER A 991 -22.31 15.26 -22.80
C SER A 991 -21.47 16.54 -22.78
N VAL A 992 -20.41 16.59 -21.97
CA VAL A 992 -19.57 17.77 -21.79
C VAL A 992 -18.67 17.97 -23.01
N LYS A 993 -18.56 19.23 -23.45
CA LYS A 993 -17.66 19.59 -24.55
C LYS A 993 -16.22 19.49 -24.05
N ARG A 994 -15.39 18.74 -24.77
CA ARG A 994 -13.95 18.66 -24.50
C ARG A 994 -13.29 20.01 -24.80
N VAL A 995 -12.45 20.47 -23.87
CA VAL A 995 -11.73 21.74 -23.97
C VAL A 995 -10.28 21.47 -24.36
#